data_AF-A0A1F4VQW1-F1
#
_entry.id   AF-A0A1F4VQW1-F1
#
_cell.length_a   1.000
_cell.length_b   1.000
_cell.length_c   1.000
_cell.angle_alpha   90.00
_cell.angle_beta   90.00
_cell.angle_gamma   90.00
#
_symmetry.space_group_name_H-M   'P 1'
#
loop_
_entity.id
_entity.type
_entity.pdbx_description
1 polymer ?
#
loop_
_entity_poly.entity_id
_entity_poly.type
_entity_poly.pdbx_seq_one_letter_code
_entity_poly.pdbx_strand_id
1 'polypeptide(L)'
;MNQTTEKTNRLRDFSALRISVASPDKIMNWSFGEVVKPETINYRTFRPEKDGLFDERIFGPTKDFECYCGKYKRIRFKGVVCDKCGVEVTRKAVRRERMGHIKLSAPVAHAWYFRGVPSKLGLLLDISPRLLESVIYFSRFMVVSVDYADRAKVIGNLEREEDEKLKALKAQYDSLEKEEKTAAKTQLTDMKIKGKDQKQLIEEEVQLRSRKKLIELNEKYLAQVSEIQLASKELIGKLEKVEERLVLSEEEYFTYYEYLEQFANVTMGAEAVRDVLKEIDLAAMSKDLRSELTGSSGQKRIKIIKRLGVVEALRAGSVRPEWLILTTLPVIPPDLRPMVQLEGGRFATSDLNDLYRAVINRNNRLKRLLDMGAPEIIVRNEKRMLQEAVDALIDSGKVQRYRVRRGKQPLKSLTDMLKGKQGRFRQNLLGKRVDYSGRSVIVAGPTMRMYETGLPKEMALELFKPFVIRELLLEGHAPNPKSARYYLEGRTREVWDALERVVKNYPVLLNRAPTLHRLGIVAFYPKLIEGNAIQLHPCVCAGFNADFDGDQMSVHVPISHMAKHEATELMLSSKNLLKPADGEPIAIPTKEMALGTFYLTSVDEEMPMFSSILADEQDALRAYELGSVKLRQLVRVRLNSEIIETTVGRIIFNQVLPESLRFHNEIVEKKGIKKLINASMTRESEDTTVDLIDSIKDLGFKYSTKSGVSVSIFDNVVSVKRPEVLKDAEKKAIEISNNFKRGLITKREKSSLLQGIWTKATHDLDIITWEELEETNDVKIIVNAGASRATREQVKQLGGMKGLVYDLTGNIAELPIKSNFRGGLSGIEYFTGARAARKSLADTALKTADSGYLTRKLVDVAQELLIVGEDCGASIAIPIERKQKVALASYGDRVYGRVVAKDIKIDGKTLVKKGGLITREIADQIDTSDLTVIEIRSPLTCENNVGICRKCYGLDVASRLMAEIGSPIGVIAAQSIGEPGTQLTLRTFHTGGIVGKD
;
A
#
# COMPACT_ATOMS: atom_id res chain seq x y z
N MET A 1 16.48 30.20 25.33
CA MET A 1 15.76 29.59 24.19
C MET A 1 16.69 29.30 23.01
N ASN A 2 17.78 30.04 22.84
CA ASN A 2 18.66 30.03 21.66
C ASN A 2 19.36 28.68 21.34
N GLN A 3 19.88 27.92 22.31
CA GLN A 3 20.56 26.64 22.01
C GLN A 3 19.62 25.50 21.57
N THR A 4 18.36 25.52 22.02
CA THR A 4 17.33 24.55 21.57
C THR A 4 16.81 24.87 20.19
N THR A 5 16.65 26.16 19.86
CA THR A 5 16.27 26.62 18.52
C THR A 5 17.38 26.39 17.50
N GLU A 6 18.65 26.54 17.87
CA GLU A 6 19.80 26.20 17.00
C GLU A 6 19.87 24.71 16.67
N LYS A 7 19.65 23.81 17.64
CA LYS A 7 19.61 22.36 17.37
C LYS A 7 18.44 21.95 16.46
N THR A 8 17.28 22.58 16.60
CA THR A 8 16.13 22.33 15.71
C THR A 8 16.29 22.95 14.32
N ASN A 9 16.98 24.09 14.20
CA ASN A 9 17.29 24.69 12.90
C ASN A 9 18.35 23.87 12.14
N ARG A 10 19.37 23.32 12.83
CA ARG A 10 20.35 22.41 12.20
C ARG A 10 19.76 21.11 11.63
N LEU A 11 18.56 20.70 12.07
CA LEU A 11 17.85 19.54 11.50
C LEU A 11 17.12 19.85 10.19
N ARG A 12 16.98 21.12 9.79
CA ARG A 12 16.37 21.48 8.49
C ARG A 12 17.36 21.43 7.32
N ASP A 13 18.66 21.45 7.61
CA ASP A 13 19.74 21.58 6.61
C ASP A 13 20.54 20.28 6.45
N PHE A 14 19.88 19.15 6.14
CA PHE A 14 20.59 17.93 5.72
C PHE A 14 20.18 17.54 4.30
N SER A 15 21.16 17.25 3.45
CA SER A 15 20.93 16.87 2.04
C SER A 15 20.73 15.37 1.83
N ALA A 16 21.22 14.54 2.75
CA ALA A 16 21.16 13.08 2.64
C ALA A 16 21.00 12.41 4.00
N LEU A 17 20.34 11.24 4.00
CA LEU A 17 20.21 10.36 5.15
C LEU A 17 21.01 9.07 4.90
N ARG A 18 21.95 8.74 5.80
CA ARG A 18 22.74 7.50 5.73
C ARG A 18 22.32 6.54 6.83
N ILE A 19 22.09 5.28 6.46
CA ILE A 19 21.83 4.18 7.40
C ILE A 19 23.01 3.21 7.35
N SER A 20 23.51 2.79 8.52
CA SER A 20 24.62 1.84 8.64
C SER A 20 24.42 0.91 9.84
N VAL A 21 25.08 -0.25 9.83
CA VAL A 21 25.13 -1.14 11.01
C VAL A 21 25.81 -0.41 12.16
N ALA A 22 25.23 -0.51 13.37
CA ALA A 22 25.78 0.09 14.57
C ALA A 22 26.86 -0.83 15.17
N SER A 23 28.08 -0.30 15.36
CA SER A 23 29.11 -1.02 16.10
C SER A 23 28.81 -1.00 17.61
N PRO A 24 29.35 -1.94 18.39
CA PRO A 24 29.24 -1.91 19.85
C PRO A 24 29.67 -0.57 20.46
N ASP A 25 30.78 -0.01 19.98
CA ASP A 25 31.30 1.29 20.47
C ASP A 25 30.34 2.44 20.15
N LYS A 26 29.68 2.42 18.98
CA LYS A 26 28.65 3.42 18.66
C LYS A 26 27.44 3.29 19.58
N ILE A 27 27.01 2.07 19.91
CA ILE A 27 25.91 1.84 20.85
C ILE A 27 26.27 2.35 22.25
N MET A 28 27.51 2.14 22.69
CA MET A 28 28.03 2.68 23.95
C MET A 28 28.02 4.21 23.93
N ASN A 29 28.45 4.84 22.83
CA ASN A 29 28.45 6.31 22.69
C ASN A 29 27.03 6.91 22.71
N TRP A 30 26.02 6.19 22.23
CA TRP A 30 24.62 6.62 22.32
C TRP A 30 24.03 6.45 23.71
N SER A 31 24.63 5.57 24.52
CA SER A 31 24.07 5.20 25.80
C SER A 31 24.49 6.15 26.92
N PHE A 32 23.52 6.47 27.78
CA PHE A 32 23.74 7.25 28.99
C PHE A 32 23.92 6.39 30.25
N GLY A 33 23.90 5.05 30.10
CA GLY A 33 24.10 4.12 31.20
C GLY A 33 23.60 2.70 30.90
N GLU A 34 24.10 1.74 31.68
CA GLU A 34 23.73 0.33 31.59
C GLU A 34 22.47 0.03 32.41
N VAL A 35 21.53 -0.71 31.81
CA VAL A 35 20.33 -1.21 32.50
C VAL A 35 20.58 -2.63 33.00
N VAL A 36 20.70 -2.77 34.32
CA VAL A 36 21.04 -4.06 34.97
C VAL A 36 19.78 -4.75 35.51
N LYS A 37 18.82 -3.97 36.01
CA LYS A 37 17.65 -4.48 36.73
C LYS A 37 16.42 -4.59 35.80
N PRO A 38 15.65 -5.70 35.87
CA PRO A 38 14.42 -5.86 35.10
C PRO A 38 13.25 -5.05 35.65
N GLU A 39 13.33 -4.52 36.87
CA GLU A 39 12.26 -3.77 37.48
C GLU A 39 11.99 -2.44 36.73
N THR A 40 10.73 -2.00 36.78
CA THR A 40 10.28 -0.78 36.09
C THR A 40 10.07 0.35 37.09
N ILE A 41 8.99 0.28 37.86
CA ILE A 41 8.65 1.21 38.93
C ILE A 41 8.35 0.44 40.21
N ASN A 42 8.49 1.12 41.33
CA ASN A 42 8.02 0.63 42.61
C ASN A 42 6.50 0.75 42.69
N TYR A 43 5.80 -0.35 42.98
CA TYR A 43 4.33 -0.36 43.02
C TYR A 43 3.73 0.45 44.19
N ARG A 44 4.51 0.77 45.24
CA ARG A 44 4.04 1.57 46.38
C ARG A 44 4.27 3.05 46.19
N THR A 45 5.48 3.43 45.76
CA THR A 45 5.88 4.84 45.64
C THR A 45 5.66 5.41 44.23
N PHE A 46 5.38 4.54 43.25
CA PHE A 46 5.28 4.85 41.82
C PHE A 46 6.53 5.53 41.23
N ARG A 47 7.65 5.47 41.96
CA ARG A 47 8.93 6.00 41.50
C ARG A 47 9.67 4.96 40.67
N PRO A 48 10.43 5.38 39.64
CA PRO A 48 11.32 4.48 38.93
C PRO A 48 12.32 3.79 39.87
N GLU A 49 12.60 2.53 39.59
CA GLU A 49 13.66 1.79 40.28
C GLU A 49 15.04 2.18 39.74
N LYS A 50 16.04 2.24 40.64
CA LYS A 50 17.44 2.51 40.26
C LYS A 50 18.01 1.36 39.43
N ASP A 51 18.80 1.67 38.40
CA ASP A 51 19.36 0.72 37.43
C ASP A 51 18.31 -0.07 36.64
N GLY A 52 17.03 0.27 36.78
CA GLY A 52 15.90 -0.39 36.14
C GLY A 52 15.57 0.18 34.78
N LEU A 53 14.52 -0.36 34.16
CA LEU A 53 14.08 0.03 32.82
C LEU A 53 13.58 1.48 32.70
N PHE A 54 13.31 2.16 33.82
CA PHE A 54 12.83 3.54 33.83
C PHE A 54 13.77 4.49 34.60
N ASP A 55 14.98 4.03 34.96
CA ASP A 55 15.93 4.76 35.82
C ASP A 55 16.13 6.22 35.38
N GLU A 56 15.97 7.13 36.33
CA GLU A 56 16.13 8.55 36.09
C GLU A 56 17.58 8.96 35.87
N ARG A 57 18.55 8.20 36.39
CA ARG A 57 19.97 8.48 36.17
C ARG A 57 20.35 8.30 34.70
N ILE A 58 19.84 7.23 34.08
CA ILE A 58 20.13 6.86 32.69
C ILE A 58 19.30 7.72 31.73
N PHE A 59 17.98 7.73 31.91
CA PHE A 59 17.07 8.33 30.92
C PHE A 59 16.75 9.80 31.18
N GLY A 60 17.03 10.32 32.38
CA GLY A 60 16.70 11.69 32.80
C GLY A 60 15.50 11.78 33.75
N PRO A 61 15.17 12.97 34.26
CA PRO A 61 14.22 13.14 35.36
C PRO A 61 12.76 12.93 34.96
N THR A 62 11.93 12.39 35.87
CA THR A 62 10.48 12.17 35.61
C THR A 62 9.67 13.46 35.58
N LYS A 63 10.13 14.49 36.30
CA LYS A 63 9.53 15.84 36.36
C LYS A 63 10.53 16.89 35.91
N ASP A 64 10.03 17.99 35.35
CA ASP A 64 10.89 19.06 34.87
C ASP A 64 11.68 19.71 36.01
N PHE A 65 13.02 19.75 35.85
CA PHE A 65 13.95 20.35 36.80
C PHE A 65 13.86 19.79 38.23
N GLU A 66 13.58 18.50 38.38
CA GLU A 66 13.56 17.80 39.66
C GLU A 66 14.37 16.50 39.58
N CYS A 67 15.30 16.31 40.52
CA CYS A 67 16.05 15.06 40.65
C CYS A 67 15.28 13.99 41.46
N TYR A 68 15.63 12.71 41.31
CA TYR A 68 14.98 11.58 42.00
C TYR A 68 14.82 11.76 43.52
N CYS A 69 15.86 12.21 44.21
CA CYS A 69 15.82 12.38 45.68
C CYS A 69 15.11 13.67 46.13
N GLY A 70 14.81 14.59 45.21
CA GLY A 70 14.21 15.89 45.52
C GLY A 70 15.17 16.93 46.15
N LYS A 71 16.48 16.66 46.26
CA LYS A 71 17.49 17.62 46.77
C LYS A 71 17.54 18.88 45.91
N TYR A 72 17.61 18.70 44.59
CA TYR A 72 17.60 19.79 43.61
C TYR A 72 16.23 19.86 42.94
N LYS A 73 15.58 21.02 43.10
CA LYS A 73 14.28 21.37 42.51
C LYS A 73 14.36 22.79 41.96
N ARG A 74 13.61 23.06 40.89
CA ARG A 74 13.51 24.35 40.17
C ARG A 74 14.61 24.56 39.12
N ILE A 75 14.30 25.43 38.16
CA ILE A 75 15.13 25.73 36.98
C ILE A 75 16.53 26.28 37.31
N ARG A 76 16.74 26.85 38.50
CA ARG A 76 18.03 27.44 38.90
C ARG A 76 19.19 26.44 38.92
N PHE A 77 18.91 25.15 39.13
CA PHE A 77 19.90 24.08 39.17
C PHE A 77 20.02 23.33 37.83
N LYS A 78 19.58 23.94 36.72
CA LYS A 78 19.62 23.31 35.40
C LYS A 78 21.06 22.88 35.06
N GLY A 79 21.22 21.61 34.69
CA GLY A 79 22.51 21.02 34.31
C GLY A 79 23.36 20.51 35.48
N VAL A 80 22.91 20.70 36.74
CA VAL A 80 23.59 20.12 37.90
C VAL A 80 23.25 18.62 38.01
N VAL A 81 24.27 17.77 38.13
CA VAL A 81 24.13 16.35 38.43
C VAL A 81 24.05 16.18 39.94
N CYS A 82 23.03 15.47 40.43
CA CYS A 82 22.83 15.36 41.87
C CYS A 82 23.82 14.40 42.55
N ASP A 83 24.57 14.87 43.55
CA ASP A 83 25.54 14.04 44.30
C ASP A 83 24.91 12.80 44.98
N LYS A 84 23.63 12.89 45.39
CA LYS A 84 22.94 11.77 46.10
C LYS A 84 22.34 10.72 45.17
N CYS A 85 21.82 11.12 44.01
CA CYS A 85 21.08 10.21 43.13
C CYS A 85 21.65 10.10 41.71
N GLY A 86 22.66 10.88 41.36
CA GLY A 86 23.29 10.90 40.04
C GLY A 86 22.40 11.44 38.91
N VAL A 87 21.19 11.91 39.21
CA VAL A 87 20.24 12.41 38.20
C VAL A 87 20.59 13.84 37.83
N GLU A 88 20.70 14.10 36.54
CA GLU A 88 20.89 15.42 35.97
C GLU A 88 19.58 16.22 35.95
N VAL A 89 19.61 17.45 36.50
CA VAL A 89 18.44 18.32 36.57
C VAL A 89 18.19 18.99 35.22
N THR A 90 17.33 18.40 34.42
CA THR A 90 16.93 18.88 33.08
C THR A 90 15.42 18.78 32.88
N ARG A 91 14.93 19.06 31.66
CA ARG A 91 13.53 18.85 31.29
C ARG A 91 13.27 17.36 31.12
N LYS A 92 12.07 16.89 31.47
CA LYS A 92 11.59 15.52 31.25
C LYS A 92 11.73 15.07 29.80
N ALA A 93 11.62 16.00 28.84
CA ALA A 93 11.69 15.74 27.41
C ALA A 93 12.90 14.90 26.98
N VAL A 94 14.04 14.98 27.70
CA VAL A 94 15.23 14.17 27.41
C VAL A 94 14.97 12.66 27.52
N ARG A 95 13.96 12.23 28.28
CA ARG A 95 13.51 10.82 28.40
C ARG A 95 12.91 10.24 27.12
N ARG A 96 12.67 11.08 26.11
CA ARG A 96 12.28 10.66 24.75
C ARG A 96 13.48 10.44 23.83
N GLU A 97 14.66 10.93 24.20
CA GLU A 97 15.86 10.98 23.36
C GLU A 97 16.99 10.09 23.89
N ARG A 98 17.21 10.04 25.21
CA ARG A 98 18.31 9.29 25.84
C ARG A 98 18.12 7.78 25.72
N MET A 99 19.12 7.10 25.18
CA MET A 99 19.15 5.64 25.08
C MET A 99 19.91 5.02 26.25
N GLY A 100 19.50 3.81 26.63
CA GLY A 100 20.25 2.93 27.52
C GLY A 100 20.93 1.81 26.72
N HIS A 101 21.73 0.98 27.38
CA HIS A 101 22.20 -0.27 26.79
C HIS A 101 22.19 -1.41 27.83
N ILE A 102 22.26 -2.64 27.33
CA ILE A 102 22.44 -3.85 28.10
C ILE A 102 23.70 -4.53 27.56
N LYS A 103 24.69 -4.77 28.42
CA LYS A 103 25.85 -5.59 28.07
C LYS A 103 25.46 -7.06 28.14
N LEU A 104 25.50 -7.75 27.01
CA LEU A 104 25.13 -9.17 26.95
C LEU A 104 26.29 -10.02 27.47
N SER A 105 25.97 -11.03 28.28
CA SER A 105 26.95 -11.96 28.86
C SER A 105 27.44 -12.98 27.84
N ALA A 106 26.70 -13.18 26.74
CA ALA A 106 27.12 -13.95 25.57
C ALA A 106 26.74 -13.18 24.29
N PRO A 107 27.53 -13.29 23.20
CA PRO A 107 27.19 -12.71 21.92
C PRO A 107 25.89 -13.31 21.35
N VAL A 108 25.08 -12.48 20.70
CA VAL A 108 23.77 -12.86 20.15
C VAL A 108 23.70 -12.46 18.68
N ALA A 109 23.34 -13.38 17.79
CA ALA A 109 23.19 -13.07 16.38
C ALA A 109 21.93 -12.23 16.14
N HIS A 110 22.02 -11.17 15.33
CA HIS A 110 20.86 -10.32 15.07
C HIS A 110 19.89 -10.98 14.07
N ALA A 111 18.62 -11.16 14.47
CA ALA A 111 17.56 -11.89 13.76
C ALA A 111 17.43 -11.54 12.25
N TRP A 112 17.52 -10.26 11.89
CA TRP A 112 17.38 -9.82 10.49
C TRP A 112 18.45 -10.40 9.55
N TYR A 113 19.68 -10.60 10.01
CA TYR A 113 20.79 -11.01 9.13
C TYR A 113 20.89 -12.52 8.95
N PHE A 114 20.50 -13.33 9.95
CA PHE A 114 20.49 -14.79 9.81
C PHE A 114 19.14 -15.37 9.35
N ARG A 115 17.99 -14.83 9.78
CA ARG A 115 16.63 -15.24 9.34
C ARG A 115 16.04 -14.41 8.21
N GLY A 116 16.78 -13.42 7.70
CA GLY A 116 16.39 -12.70 6.50
C GLY A 116 16.31 -13.65 5.31
N VAL A 117 15.39 -13.40 4.38
CA VAL A 117 15.37 -14.10 3.09
C VAL A 117 15.77 -13.09 2.02
N PRO A 118 16.98 -13.17 1.43
CA PRO A 118 18.04 -14.14 1.71
C PRO A 118 18.84 -13.84 2.99
N SER A 119 19.42 -14.88 3.59
CA SER A 119 20.24 -14.77 4.81
C SER A 119 21.59 -14.15 4.47
N LYS A 120 21.89 -12.99 5.05
CA LYS A 120 23.13 -12.26 4.77
C LYS A 120 24.33 -12.96 5.39
N LEU A 121 24.17 -13.50 6.61
CA LEU A 121 25.20 -14.30 7.27
C LEU A 121 25.41 -15.64 6.55
N GLY A 122 24.35 -16.31 6.12
CA GLY A 122 24.46 -17.55 5.33
C GLY A 122 25.19 -17.34 4.00
N LEU A 123 24.89 -16.24 3.30
CA LEU A 123 25.61 -15.88 2.07
C LEU A 123 27.09 -15.56 2.34
N LEU A 124 27.41 -14.84 3.41
CA LEU A 124 28.80 -14.47 3.73
C LEU A 124 29.66 -15.71 4.04
N LEU A 125 29.15 -16.60 4.88
CA LEU A 125 29.85 -17.81 5.35
C LEU A 125 29.78 -18.99 4.36
N ASP A 126 28.96 -18.86 3.32
CA ASP A 126 28.59 -19.93 2.38
C ASP A 126 27.87 -21.14 3.00
N ILE A 127 27.16 -20.91 4.11
CA ILE A 127 26.43 -21.95 4.85
C ILE A 127 24.93 -21.86 4.56
N SER A 128 24.26 -23.00 4.46
CA SER A 128 22.81 -23.01 4.31
C SER A 128 22.11 -22.38 5.53
N PRO A 129 21.02 -21.60 5.36
CA PRO A 129 20.37 -20.91 6.47
C PRO A 129 19.90 -21.84 7.60
N ARG A 130 19.49 -23.08 7.27
CA ARG A 130 19.08 -24.09 8.26
C ARG A 130 20.25 -24.58 9.11
N LEU A 131 21.41 -24.81 8.50
CA LEU A 131 22.62 -25.21 9.22
C LEU A 131 23.11 -24.08 10.13
N LEU A 132 23.13 -22.85 9.62
CA LEU A 132 23.50 -21.69 10.42
C LEU A 132 22.55 -21.48 11.62
N GLU A 133 21.23 -21.66 11.42
CA GLU A 133 20.25 -21.62 12.51
C GLU A 133 20.53 -22.69 13.57
N SER A 134 20.86 -23.92 13.16
CA SER A 134 21.21 -24.99 14.11
C SER A 134 22.48 -24.71 14.92
N VAL A 135 23.46 -24.01 14.35
CA VAL A 135 24.67 -23.59 15.10
C VAL A 135 24.32 -22.48 16.10
N ILE A 136 23.60 -21.44 15.67
CA ILE A 136 23.23 -20.30 16.53
C ILE A 136 22.39 -20.74 17.74
N TYR A 137 21.48 -21.71 17.57
CA TYR A 137 20.65 -22.24 18.66
C TYR A 137 21.27 -23.42 19.41
N PHE A 138 22.60 -23.58 19.36
CA PHE A 138 23.35 -24.55 20.14
C PHE A 138 22.92 -26.01 19.90
N SER A 139 22.55 -26.36 18.66
CA SER A 139 22.18 -27.73 18.26
C SER A 139 23.28 -28.44 17.47
N ARG A 140 24.20 -27.70 16.86
CA ARG A 140 25.35 -28.22 16.11
C ARG A 140 26.60 -27.41 16.40
N PHE A 141 27.76 -28.02 16.19
CA PHE A 141 29.06 -27.41 16.35
C PHE A 141 29.57 -26.85 15.02
N MET A 142 30.44 -25.86 15.08
CA MET A 142 31.11 -25.27 13.93
C MET A 142 32.62 -25.23 14.17
N VAL A 143 33.39 -25.62 13.17
CA VAL A 143 34.85 -25.50 13.18
C VAL A 143 35.22 -24.05 12.90
N VAL A 144 35.89 -23.40 13.85
CA VAL A 144 36.32 -22.00 13.75
C VAL A 144 37.63 -21.91 12.99
N SER A 145 38.65 -22.63 13.46
CA SER A 145 40.00 -22.63 12.91
C SER A 145 40.59 -24.04 12.91
N VAL A 146 41.46 -24.34 11.94
CA VAL A 146 42.13 -25.64 11.78
C VAL A 146 43.64 -25.40 11.61
N ASP A 147 44.45 -26.06 12.44
CA ASP A 147 45.88 -26.17 12.21
C ASP A 147 46.19 -27.38 11.32
N TYR A 148 46.55 -27.10 10.08
CA TYR A 148 46.83 -28.13 9.08
C TYR A 148 48.10 -28.93 9.38
N ALA A 149 49.07 -28.38 10.12
CA ALA A 149 50.32 -29.07 10.44
C ALA A 149 50.10 -30.13 11.52
N ASP A 150 49.35 -29.77 12.57
CA ASP A 150 49.04 -30.71 13.64
C ASP A 150 48.04 -31.78 13.18
N ARG A 151 47.09 -31.44 12.28
CA ARG A 151 46.22 -32.42 11.63
C ARG A 151 47.01 -33.53 10.93
N ALA A 152 48.07 -33.17 10.20
CA ALA A 152 48.92 -34.15 9.52
C ALA A 152 49.66 -35.08 10.51
N LYS A 153 50.06 -34.56 11.68
CA LYS A 153 50.67 -35.39 12.74
C LYS A 153 49.68 -36.38 13.34
N VAL A 154 48.45 -35.94 13.59
CA VAL A 154 47.38 -36.80 14.13
C VAL A 154 47.05 -37.93 13.15
N ILE A 155 46.91 -37.61 11.86
CA ILE A 155 46.69 -38.62 10.82
C ILE A 155 47.87 -39.61 10.77
N GLY A 156 49.11 -39.11 10.79
CA GLY A 156 50.29 -39.97 10.80
C GLY A 156 50.42 -40.84 12.05
N ASN A 157 49.91 -40.40 13.21
CA ASN A 157 49.86 -41.23 14.42
C ASN A 157 48.80 -42.34 14.31
N LEU A 158 47.64 -42.02 13.74
CA LEU A 158 46.57 -43.01 13.49
C LEU A 158 46.99 -44.10 12.50
N GLU A 159 47.69 -43.72 11.42
CA GLU A 159 48.26 -44.67 10.47
C GLU A 159 49.29 -45.60 11.14
N ARG A 160 50.09 -45.08 12.08
CA ARG A 160 51.03 -45.91 12.88
C ARG A 160 50.30 -46.86 13.82
N GLU A 161 49.24 -46.41 14.49
CA GLU A 161 48.43 -47.27 15.37
C GLU A 161 47.73 -48.38 14.59
N GLU A 162 47.27 -48.10 13.37
CA GLU A 162 46.71 -49.10 12.46
C GLU A 162 47.75 -50.16 12.12
N ASP A 163 48.95 -49.75 11.71
CA ASP A 163 50.06 -50.64 11.38
C ASP A 163 50.48 -51.53 12.58
N GLU A 164 50.48 -50.98 13.80
CA GLU A 164 50.78 -51.73 15.02
C GLU A 164 49.71 -52.78 15.34
N LYS A 165 48.42 -52.43 15.23
CA LYS A 165 47.30 -53.36 15.43
C LYS A 165 47.33 -54.48 14.39
N LEU A 166 47.60 -54.17 13.13
CA LEU A 166 47.73 -55.17 12.06
C LEU A 166 48.91 -56.11 12.30
N LYS A 167 50.06 -55.60 12.77
CA LYS A 167 51.22 -56.42 13.15
C LYS A 167 50.91 -57.35 14.33
N ALA A 168 50.24 -56.84 15.36
CA ALA A 168 49.83 -57.64 16.53
C ALA A 168 48.86 -58.75 16.13
N LEU A 169 47.87 -58.45 15.29
CA LEU A 169 46.89 -59.41 14.78
C LEU A 169 47.55 -60.48 13.92
N LYS A 170 48.50 -60.08 13.06
CA LYS A 170 49.30 -61.02 12.25
C LYS A 170 50.16 -61.93 13.11
N ALA A 171 50.77 -61.41 14.17
CA ALA A 171 51.54 -62.22 15.11
C ALA A 171 50.67 -63.26 15.85
N GLN A 172 49.44 -62.88 16.25
CA GLN A 172 48.47 -63.81 16.85
C GLN A 172 48.00 -64.89 15.87
N TYR A 173 47.77 -64.52 14.60
CA TYR A 173 47.45 -65.49 13.55
C TYR A 173 48.61 -66.48 13.34
N ASP A 174 49.84 -65.99 13.20
CA ASP A 174 51.03 -66.81 12.97
C ASP A 174 51.29 -67.79 14.14
N SER A 175 50.98 -67.41 15.39
CA SER A 175 51.08 -68.33 16.54
C SER A 175 50.03 -69.43 16.49
N LEU A 176 48.76 -69.09 16.22
CA LEU A 176 47.66 -70.06 16.14
C LEU A 176 47.82 -71.01 14.95
N GLU A 177 48.34 -70.50 13.82
CA GLU A 177 48.63 -71.30 12.63
C GLU A 177 49.74 -72.33 12.92
N LYS A 178 50.79 -71.92 13.66
CA LYS A 178 51.85 -72.83 14.11
C LYS A 178 51.32 -73.88 15.07
N GLU A 179 50.50 -73.50 16.05
CA GLU A 179 49.89 -74.42 17.01
C GLU A 179 49.04 -75.50 16.31
N GLU A 180 48.15 -75.13 15.38
CA GLU A 180 47.32 -76.09 14.64
C GLU A 180 48.16 -76.97 13.69
N LYS A 181 49.20 -76.42 13.05
CA LYS A 181 50.16 -77.22 12.24
C LYS A 181 50.95 -78.22 13.10
N THR A 182 51.36 -77.83 14.31
CA THR A 182 52.02 -78.74 15.25
C THR A 182 51.05 -79.80 15.79
N ALA A 183 49.82 -79.41 16.13
CA ALA A 183 48.77 -80.31 16.61
C ALA A 183 48.43 -81.39 15.57
N ALA A 184 48.30 -81.00 14.30
CA ALA A 184 48.08 -81.92 13.19
C ALA A 184 49.25 -82.91 13.01
N LYS A 185 50.49 -82.44 13.17
CA LYS A 185 51.69 -83.32 13.13
C LYS A 185 51.73 -84.30 14.30
N THR A 186 51.40 -83.88 15.52
CA THR A 186 51.32 -84.77 16.69
C THR A 186 50.19 -85.80 16.56
N GLN A 187 49.02 -85.39 16.03
CA GLN A 187 47.91 -86.32 15.77
C GLN A 187 48.26 -87.39 14.72
N LEU A 188 49.09 -87.04 13.73
CA LEU A 188 49.62 -87.99 12.74
C LEU A 188 50.65 -88.97 13.34
N THR A 189 51.41 -88.57 14.36
CA THR A 189 52.42 -89.44 15.00
C THR A 189 51.85 -90.39 16.04
N ASP A 190 50.78 -90.01 16.73
CA ASP A 190 50.21 -90.81 17.85
C ASP A 190 49.38 -92.03 17.38
N MET A 191 48.94 -92.08 16.12
CA MET A 191 48.12 -93.18 15.58
C MET A 191 48.98 -94.24 14.85
N LYS A 192 49.42 -95.30 15.53
CA LYS A 192 50.06 -96.48 14.90
C LYS A 192 49.02 -97.45 14.31
N ILE A 193 48.92 -97.55 12.97
CA ILE A 193 47.90 -98.35 12.26
C ILE A 193 48.55 -99.38 11.31
N LYS A 194 48.05 -100.63 11.29
CA LYS A 194 48.65 -101.83 10.65
C LYS A 194 48.21 -102.12 9.19
N GLY A 195 47.45 -101.24 8.53
CA GLY A 195 47.02 -101.40 7.13
C GLY A 195 47.34 -100.17 6.27
N LYS A 196 47.93 -100.38 5.07
CA LYS A 196 48.44 -99.30 4.20
C LYS A 196 47.32 -98.36 3.71
N ASP A 197 46.17 -98.92 3.35
CA ASP A 197 45.03 -98.16 2.79
C ASP A 197 44.24 -97.40 3.87
N GLN A 198 44.06 -97.98 5.07
CA GLN A 198 43.43 -97.30 6.20
C GLN A 198 44.27 -96.14 6.75
N LYS A 199 45.60 -96.27 6.69
CA LYS A 199 46.52 -95.20 7.11
C LYS A 199 46.43 -93.99 6.18
N GLN A 200 46.32 -94.21 4.86
CA GLN A 200 46.16 -93.13 3.89
C GLN A 200 44.83 -92.39 4.06
N LEU A 201 43.72 -93.10 4.29
CA LEU A 201 42.41 -92.46 4.51
C LEU A 201 42.35 -91.60 5.77
N ILE A 202 42.93 -92.07 6.88
CA ILE A 202 42.95 -91.31 8.15
C ILE A 202 43.93 -90.14 8.07
N GLU A 203 45.07 -90.31 7.39
CA GLU A 203 46.02 -89.23 7.13
C GLU A 203 45.37 -88.14 6.25
N GLU A 204 44.63 -88.52 5.21
CA GLU A 204 43.83 -87.59 4.41
C GLU A 204 42.72 -86.92 5.23
N GLU A 205 42.02 -87.65 6.11
CA GLU A 205 40.95 -87.09 6.95
C GLU A 205 41.46 -86.06 7.98
N VAL A 206 42.58 -86.37 8.66
CA VAL A 206 43.25 -85.47 9.60
C VAL A 206 43.81 -84.24 8.88
N GLN A 207 44.42 -84.43 7.71
CA GLN A 207 44.89 -83.33 6.87
C GLN A 207 43.73 -82.45 6.37
N LEU A 208 42.61 -83.04 5.98
CA LEU A 208 41.42 -82.33 5.50
C LEU A 208 40.74 -81.54 6.64
N ARG A 209 40.71 -82.10 7.85
CA ARG A 209 40.22 -81.40 9.06
C ARG A 209 41.13 -80.24 9.47
N SER A 210 42.44 -80.43 9.46
CA SER A 210 43.42 -79.37 9.72
C SER A 210 43.33 -78.25 8.66
N ARG A 211 43.22 -78.62 7.38
CA ARG A 211 43.04 -77.66 6.27
C ARG A 211 41.76 -76.86 6.40
N LYS A 212 40.63 -77.50 6.79
CA LYS A 212 39.37 -76.80 7.08
C LYS A 212 39.51 -75.79 8.22
N LYS A 213 40.14 -76.18 9.33
CA LYS A 213 40.40 -75.26 10.45
C LYS A 213 41.32 -74.10 10.06
N LEU A 214 42.38 -74.34 9.29
CA LEU A 214 43.28 -73.29 8.81
C LEU A 214 42.55 -72.30 7.89
N ILE A 215 41.62 -72.78 7.05
CA ILE A 215 40.75 -71.93 6.23
C ILE A 215 39.86 -71.08 7.13
N GLU A 216 39.21 -71.66 8.14
CA GLU A 216 38.35 -70.92 9.09
C GLU A 216 39.14 -69.87 9.89
N LEU A 217 40.38 -70.19 10.29
CA LEU A 217 41.27 -69.27 11.00
C LEU A 217 41.72 -68.11 10.11
N ASN A 218 42.00 -68.40 8.83
CA ASN A 218 42.35 -67.38 7.85
C ASN A 218 41.15 -66.48 7.51
N GLU A 219 39.94 -67.03 7.39
CA GLU A 219 38.71 -66.25 7.20
C GLU A 219 38.47 -65.30 8.39
N LYS A 220 38.65 -65.77 9.63
CA LYS A 220 38.55 -64.93 10.84
C LYS A 220 39.60 -63.81 10.86
N TYR A 221 40.84 -64.12 10.51
CA TYR A 221 41.92 -63.13 10.41
C TYR A 221 41.63 -62.07 9.34
N LEU A 222 41.25 -62.48 8.12
CA LEU A 222 40.92 -61.58 7.03
C LEU A 222 39.72 -60.68 7.37
N ALA A 223 38.70 -61.23 8.04
CA ALA A 223 37.57 -60.45 8.51
C ALA A 223 38.01 -59.36 9.50
N GLN A 224 38.82 -59.70 10.51
CA GLN A 224 39.33 -58.75 11.50
C GLN A 224 40.25 -57.68 10.88
N VAL A 225 41.13 -58.05 9.94
CA VAL A 225 41.96 -57.10 9.19
C VAL A 225 41.07 -56.12 8.43
N SER A 226 40.05 -56.63 7.72
CA SER A 226 39.14 -55.79 6.94
C SER A 226 38.34 -54.83 7.83
N GLU A 227 37.94 -55.26 9.03
CA GLU A 227 37.20 -54.44 9.99
C GLU A 227 38.07 -53.29 10.53
N ILE A 228 39.32 -53.57 10.91
CA ILE A 228 40.27 -52.57 11.41
C ILE A 228 40.61 -51.54 10.32
N GLN A 229 40.88 -51.99 9.10
CA GLN A 229 41.21 -51.12 7.97
C GLN A 229 40.02 -50.24 7.58
N LEU A 230 38.81 -50.80 7.55
CA LEU A 230 37.61 -50.05 7.20
C LEU A 230 37.30 -48.99 8.26
N ALA A 231 37.38 -49.33 9.54
CA ALA A 231 37.20 -48.37 10.64
C ALA A 231 38.23 -47.23 10.63
N SER A 232 39.51 -47.55 10.42
CA SER A 232 40.60 -46.56 10.39
C SER A 232 40.50 -45.65 9.16
N LYS A 233 40.22 -46.22 7.99
CA LYS A 233 40.02 -45.47 6.74
C LYS A 233 38.81 -44.55 6.80
N GLU A 234 37.70 -44.99 7.41
CA GLU A 234 36.54 -44.12 7.63
C GLU A 234 36.85 -42.96 8.58
N LEU A 235 37.62 -43.20 9.62
CA LEU A 235 38.02 -42.19 10.60
C LEU A 235 38.97 -41.15 9.97
N ILE A 236 40.03 -41.59 9.30
CA ILE A 236 40.98 -40.73 8.57
C ILE A 236 40.26 -39.92 7.50
N GLY A 237 39.44 -40.57 6.66
CA GLY A 237 38.70 -39.90 5.59
C GLY A 237 37.66 -38.88 6.07
N LYS A 238 37.26 -38.93 7.34
CA LYS A 238 36.42 -37.89 7.97
C LYS A 238 37.26 -36.77 8.58
N LEU A 239 38.39 -37.07 9.20
CA LEU A 239 39.33 -36.07 9.73
C LEU A 239 39.95 -35.20 8.63
N GLU A 240 40.23 -35.76 7.45
CA GLU A 240 40.70 -35.02 6.28
C GLU A 240 39.69 -33.98 5.78
N LYS A 241 38.39 -34.30 5.87
CA LYS A 241 37.28 -33.44 5.45
C LYS A 241 37.00 -32.29 6.42
N VAL A 242 37.65 -32.27 7.58
CA VAL A 242 37.52 -31.17 8.55
C VAL A 242 38.21 -29.93 7.99
N GLU A 243 37.40 -28.98 7.55
CA GLU A 243 37.78 -27.66 7.08
C GLU A 243 37.13 -26.58 7.94
N GLU A 244 37.65 -25.35 7.87
CA GLU A 244 37.02 -24.18 8.48
C GLU A 244 35.55 -24.06 8.03
N ARG A 245 34.66 -23.63 8.94
CA ARG A 245 33.22 -23.41 8.71
C ARG A 245 32.40 -24.69 8.50
N LEU A 246 33.02 -25.86 8.54
CA LEU A 246 32.30 -27.13 8.56
C LEU A 246 31.42 -27.22 9.82
N VAL A 247 30.19 -27.71 9.64
CA VAL A 247 29.22 -27.88 10.73
C VAL A 247 29.14 -29.35 11.09
N LEU A 248 29.40 -29.67 12.36
CA LEU A 248 29.41 -31.02 12.89
C LEU A 248 28.15 -31.27 13.75
N SER A 249 27.63 -32.50 13.69
CA SER A 249 26.62 -32.97 14.64
C SER A 249 27.22 -33.26 16.02
N GLU A 250 26.37 -33.39 17.04
CA GLU A 250 26.81 -33.69 18.41
C GLU A 250 27.46 -35.08 18.50
N GLU A 251 26.90 -36.08 17.82
CA GLU A 251 27.47 -37.44 17.75
C GLU A 251 28.86 -37.44 17.10
N GLU A 252 29.01 -36.76 15.95
CA GLU A 252 30.30 -36.62 15.27
C GLU A 252 31.33 -35.90 16.16
N TYR A 253 30.93 -34.81 16.81
CA TYR A 253 31.83 -34.08 17.70
C TYR A 253 32.33 -34.93 18.86
N PHE A 254 31.47 -35.67 19.55
CA PHE A 254 31.89 -36.53 20.66
C PHE A 254 32.73 -37.72 20.21
N THR A 255 32.44 -38.27 19.02
CA THR A 255 33.23 -39.38 18.46
C THR A 255 34.66 -38.95 18.13
N TYR A 256 34.84 -37.71 17.67
CA TYR A 256 36.14 -37.18 17.26
C TYR A 256 36.78 -36.22 18.26
N TYR A 257 36.20 -36.05 19.45
CA TYR A 257 36.57 -35.01 20.41
C TYR A 257 38.07 -35.03 20.73
N GLU A 258 38.61 -36.21 21.05
CA GLU A 258 40.03 -36.40 21.42
C GLU A 258 41.00 -36.02 20.31
N TYR A 259 40.61 -36.25 19.06
CA TYR A 259 41.43 -35.93 17.88
C TYR A 259 41.28 -34.46 17.49
N LEU A 260 40.06 -33.93 17.52
CA LEU A 260 39.75 -32.56 17.15
C LEU A 260 40.41 -31.56 18.09
N GLU A 261 40.49 -31.84 19.39
CA GLU A 261 41.14 -30.95 20.38
C GLU A 261 42.62 -30.67 20.07
N GLN A 262 43.29 -31.59 19.35
CA GLN A 262 44.71 -31.46 19.02
C GLN A 262 45.00 -30.53 17.83
N PHE A 263 44.04 -30.30 16.94
CA PHE A 263 44.29 -29.53 15.70
C PHE A 263 43.18 -28.53 15.31
N ALA A 264 41.98 -28.60 15.89
CA ALA A 264 40.85 -27.78 15.49
C ALA A 264 40.15 -27.12 16.69
N ASN A 265 39.85 -25.83 16.57
CA ASN A 265 39.00 -25.14 17.53
C ASN A 265 37.54 -25.24 17.09
N VAL A 266 36.75 -26.01 17.84
CA VAL A 266 35.34 -26.28 17.53
C VAL A 266 34.46 -25.69 18.61
N THR A 267 33.62 -24.74 18.23
CA THR A 267 32.71 -24.05 19.16
C THR A 267 31.28 -24.04 18.63
N MET A 268 30.35 -23.49 19.40
CA MET A 268 28.93 -23.44 19.04
C MET A 268 28.30 -22.08 19.35
N GLY A 269 27.09 -21.86 18.82
CA GLY A 269 26.34 -20.64 19.07
C GLY A 269 26.79 -19.46 18.22
N ALA A 270 26.27 -18.27 18.57
CA ALA A 270 26.66 -17.02 17.92
C ALA A 270 28.11 -16.61 18.22
N GLU A 271 28.75 -17.20 19.23
CA GLU A 271 30.16 -16.98 19.56
C GLU A 271 31.07 -17.56 18.46
N ALA A 272 30.85 -18.82 18.08
CA ALA A 272 31.54 -19.47 16.96
C ALA A 272 31.43 -18.65 15.66
N VAL A 273 30.22 -18.18 15.36
CA VAL A 273 29.96 -17.38 14.16
C VAL A 273 30.73 -16.06 14.23
N ARG A 274 30.86 -15.42 15.40
CA ARG A 274 31.59 -14.17 15.57
C ARG A 274 33.08 -14.33 15.32
N ASP A 275 33.66 -15.40 15.83
CA ASP A 275 35.10 -15.64 15.72
C ASP A 275 35.48 -15.91 14.26
N VAL A 276 34.69 -16.73 13.55
CA VAL A 276 34.83 -16.92 12.10
C VAL A 276 34.69 -15.60 11.34
N LEU A 277 33.72 -14.75 11.70
CA LEU A 277 33.51 -13.45 11.05
C LEU A 277 34.65 -12.46 11.28
N LYS A 278 35.42 -12.61 12.35
CA LYS A 278 36.54 -11.74 12.70
C LYS A 278 37.78 -12.02 11.85
N GLU A 279 37.96 -13.27 11.43
CA GLU A 279 39.09 -13.71 10.59
C GLU A 279 38.88 -13.42 9.10
N ILE A 280 37.64 -13.16 8.67
CA ILE A 280 37.33 -12.91 7.26
C ILE A 280 37.90 -11.56 6.78
N ASP A 281 38.80 -11.61 5.80
CA ASP A 281 39.18 -10.45 4.99
C ASP A 281 38.22 -10.27 3.79
N LEU A 282 37.45 -9.17 3.82
CA LEU A 282 36.52 -8.80 2.76
C LEU A 282 37.22 -8.44 1.45
N ALA A 283 38.46 -7.95 1.48
CA ALA A 283 39.20 -7.57 0.28
C ALA A 283 39.66 -8.80 -0.50
N ALA A 284 40.26 -9.77 0.19
CA ALA A 284 40.62 -11.07 -0.37
C ALA A 284 39.40 -11.80 -0.92
N MET A 285 38.34 -11.95 -0.11
CA MET A 285 37.12 -12.65 -0.52
C MET A 285 36.45 -12.00 -1.74
N SER A 286 36.48 -10.66 -1.86
CA SER A 286 35.96 -9.96 -3.05
C SER A 286 36.75 -10.28 -4.31
N LYS A 287 38.07 -10.43 -4.22
CA LYS A 287 38.94 -10.81 -5.34
C LYS A 287 38.66 -12.24 -5.78
N ASP A 288 38.57 -13.17 -4.83
CA ASP A 288 38.33 -14.59 -5.10
C ASP A 288 36.97 -14.82 -5.77
N LEU A 289 35.91 -14.19 -5.25
CA LEU A 289 34.57 -14.28 -5.84
C LEU A 289 34.49 -13.68 -7.24
N ARG A 290 35.29 -12.65 -7.55
CA ARG A 290 35.37 -12.08 -8.91
C ARG A 290 36.07 -13.03 -9.88
N SER A 291 37.13 -13.72 -9.45
CA SER A 291 37.74 -14.78 -10.26
C SER A 291 36.78 -15.94 -10.49
N GLU A 292 36.10 -16.44 -9.46
CA GLU A 292 35.11 -17.52 -9.59
C GLU A 292 33.93 -17.15 -10.49
N LEU A 293 33.55 -15.87 -10.51
CA LEU A 293 32.46 -15.38 -11.36
C LEU A 293 32.77 -15.55 -12.86
N THR A 294 34.03 -15.41 -13.28
CA THR A 294 34.42 -15.56 -14.69
C THR A 294 34.33 -17.01 -15.18
N GLY A 295 34.54 -17.99 -14.29
CA GLY A 295 34.51 -19.42 -14.62
C GLY A 295 33.18 -20.14 -14.38
N SER A 296 32.15 -19.46 -13.83
CA SER A 296 30.91 -20.11 -13.39
C SER A 296 29.69 -19.78 -14.26
N SER A 297 28.85 -20.79 -14.53
CA SER A 297 27.61 -20.66 -15.29
C SER A 297 26.37 -21.10 -14.49
N GLY A 298 25.18 -20.67 -14.93
CA GLY A 298 23.90 -21.07 -14.35
C GLY A 298 23.66 -20.63 -12.91
N GLN A 299 23.23 -21.57 -12.05
CA GLN A 299 22.84 -21.30 -10.66
C GLN A 299 24.02 -20.91 -9.76
N LYS A 300 25.21 -21.48 -9.99
CA LYS A 300 26.44 -21.13 -9.24
C LYS A 300 26.79 -19.65 -9.44
N ARG A 301 26.70 -19.16 -10.67
CA ARG A 301 26.91 -17.74 -11.00
C ARG A 301 25.95 -16.82 -10.25
N ILE A 302 24.67 -17.15 -10.18
CA ILE A 302 23.66 -16.36 -9.43
C ILE A 302 23.98 -16.31 -7.94
N LYS A 303 24.45 -17.44 -7.35
CA LYS A 303 24.86 -17.51 -5.95
C LYS A 303 26.08 -16.63 -5.68
N ILE A 304 27.10 -16.69 -6.53
CA ILE A 304 28.32 -15.86 -6.45
C ILE A 304 27.96 -14.38 -6.58
N ILE A 305 27.11 -13.97 -7.54
CA ILE A 305 26.66 -12.57 -7.68
C ILE A 305 25.99 -12.07 -6.40
N LYS A 306 25.08 -12.87 -5.82
CA LYS A 306 24.40 -12.50 -4.56
C LYS A 306 25.38 -12.38 -3.39
N ARG A 307 26.38 -13.26 -3.32
CA ARG A 307 27.42 -13.26 -2.29
C ARG A 307 28.36 -12.06 -2.44
N LEU A 308 28.87 -11.84 -3.64
CA LEU A 308 29.71 -10.68 -3.99
C LEU A 308 28.99 -9.37 -3.67
N GLY A 309 27.71 -9.24 -3.99
CA GLY A 309 26.92 -8.05 -3.66
C GLY A 309 26.83 -7.77 -2.15
N VAL A 310 26.84 -8.79 -1.28
CA VAL A 310 26.88 -8.59 0.18
C VAL A 310 28.27 -8.15 0.63
N VAL A 311 29.32 -8.79 0.12
CA VAL A 311 30.73 -8.46 0.45
C VAL A 311 31.06 -7.03 0.02
N GLU A 312 30.69 -6.64 -1.21
CA GLU A 312 30.92 -5.28 -1.73
C GLU A 312 30.12 -4.25 -0.95
N ALA A 313 28.87 -4.54 -0.56
CA ALA A 313 28.07 -3.63 0.27
C ALA A 313 28.69 -3.40 1.66
N LEU A 314 29.22 -4.45 2.31
CA LEU A 314 29.93 -4.32 3.60
C LEU A 314 31.22 -3.52 3.45
N ARG A 315 31.98 -3.77 2.37
CA ARG A 315 33.22 -3.05 2.06
C ARG A 315 32.97 -1.57 1.78
N ALA A 316 32.01 -1.25 0.92
CA ALA A 316 31.62 0.13 0.62
C ALA A 316 31.08 0.88 1.85
N GLY A 317 30.39 0.16 2.74
CA GLY A 317 29.90 0.70 3.99
C GLY A 317 30.96 0.86 5.10
N SER A 318 32.18 0.34 4.89
CA SER A 318 33.22 0.18 5.93
C SER A 318 32.70 -0.52 7.18
N VAL A 319 31.83 -1.52 6.98
CA VAL A 319 31.19 -2.29 8.04
C VAL A 319 31.98 -3.58 8.28
N ARG A 320 32.41 -3.81 9.51
CA ARG A 320 33.03 -5.08 9.89
C ARG A 320 31.98 -6.18 10.04
N PRO A 321 32.21 -7.41 9.53
CA PRO A 321 31.23 -8.49 9.60
C PRO A 321 30.83 -8.87 11.03
N GLU A 322 31.77 -8.77 11.97
CA GLU A 322 31.55 -9.06 13.40
C GLU A 322 30.45 -8.20 14.05
N TRP A 323 30.16 -7.00 13.52
CA TRP A 323 29.10 -6.13 14.05
C TRP A 323 27.67 -6.65 13.79
N LEU A 324 27.52 -7.68 12.96
CA LEU A 324 26.23 -8.36 12.76
C LEU A 324 25.82 -9.20 13.98
N ILE A 325 26.75 -9.43 14.91
CA ILE A 325 26.55 -10.14 16.17
C ILE A 325 26.60 -9.11 17.31
N LEU A 326 25.52 -9.07 18.08
CA LEU A 326 25.33 -8.13 19.16
C LEU A 326 26.07 -8.61 20.41
N THR A 327 27.00 -7.79 20.87
CA THR A 327 27.59 -7.90 22.22
C THR A 327 26.92 -6.93 23.19
N THR A 328 26.42 -5.80 22.68
CA THR A 328 25.70 -4.77 23.43
C THR A 328 24.37 -4.50 22.76
N LEU A 329 23.28 -4.54 23.53
CA LEU A 329 21.93 -4.30 23.04
C LEU A 329 21.43 -2.92 23.48
N PRO A 330 21.02 -2.02 22.55
CA PRO A 330 20.45 -0.73 22.93
C PRO A 330 19.03 -0.87 23.54
N VAL A 331 18.74 -0.04 24.52
CA VAL A 331 17.43 0.09 25.16
C VAL A 331 16.78 1.40 24.72
N ILE A 332 15.60 1.29 24.11
CA ILE A 332 14.83 2.45 23.63
C ILE A 332 14.38 3.35 24.81
N PRO A 333 14.32 4.68 24.61
CA PRO A 333 13.89 5.61 25.64
C PRO A 333 12.52 5.27 26.25
N PRO A 334 12.31 5.46 27.58
CA PRO A 334 11.10 5.05 28.30
C PRO A 334 9.81 5.67 27.77
N ASP A 335 9.84 6.93 27.34
CA ASP A 335 8.64 7.62 26.83
C ASP A 335 8.20 7.08 25.46
N LEU A 336 9.04 6.31 24.76
CA LEU A 336 8.65 5.55 23.56
C LEU A 336 8.03 4.17 23.89
N ARG A 337 8.13 3.74 25.15
CA ARG A 337 7.54 2.51 25.73
C ARG A 337 6.84 2.81 27.07
N PRO A 338 5.84 3.71 27.06
CA PRO A 338 5.30 4.28 28.28
C PRO A 338 4.61 3.23 29.17
N MET A 339 4.58 3.53 30.46
CA MET A 339 3.74 2.87 31.46
C MET A 339 2.81 3.96 32.02
N VAL A 340 1.52 3.83 31.75
CA VAL A 340 0.51 4.83 32.12
C VAL A 340 -0.40 4.24 33.18
N GLN A 341 -0.64 5.00 34.24
CA GLN A 341 -1.61 4.64 35.26
C GLN A 341 -3.02 4.93 34.73
N LEU A 342 -3.90 3.93 34.80
CA LEU A 342 -5.32 4.08 34.51
C LEU A 342 -6.08 4.43 35.79
N GLU A 343 -7.29 4.95 35.63
CA GLU A 343 -8.23 5.14 36.74
C GLU A 343 -8.45 3.79 37.46
N GLY A 344 -8.39 3.81 38.81
CA GLY A 344 -8.45 2.59 39.63
C GLY A 344 -7.12 1.93 39.96
N GLY A 345 -5.98 2.61 39.74
CA GLY A 345 -4.66 2.16 40.22
C GLY A 345 -4.01 1.05 39.40
N ARG A 346 -4.60 0.66 38.27
CA ARG A 346 -4.02 -0.29 37.31
C ARG A 346 -3.01 0.40 36.40
N PHE A 347 -2.08 -0.37 35.83
CA PHE A 347 -1.09 0.14 34.89
C PHE A 347 -1.29 -0.49 33.51
N ALA A 348 -1.26 0.36 32.48
CA ALA A 348 -1.12 -0.06 31.10
C ALA A 348 0.37 0.04 30.71
N THR A 349 0.97 -1.09 30.37
CA THR A 349 2.38 -1.18 29.96
C THR A 349 2.50 -1.46 28.47
N SER A 350 3.51 -0.87 27.83
CA SER A 350 3.93 -1.32 26.50
C SER A 350 4.52 -2.73 26.54
N ASP A 351 4.12 -3.59 25.60
CA ASP A 351 4.64 -4.96 25.40
C ASP A 351 6.17 -5.03 25.32
N LEU A 352 6.83 -3.98 24.81
CA LEU A 352 8.29 -3.90 24.75
C LEU A 352 8.94 -4.02 26.12
N ASN A 353 8.30 -3.50 27.17
CA ASN A 353 8.85 -3.58 28.51
C ASN A 353 8.95 -5.05 28.97
N ASP A 354 7.96 -5.88 28.64
CA ASP A 354 7.99 -7.31 28.99
C ASP A 354 9.08 -8.07 28.20
N LEU A 355 9.28 -7.71 26.93
CA LEU A 355 10.35 -8.27 26.11
C LEU A 355 11.75 -7.86 26.62
N TYR A 356 11.94 -6.59 26.98
CA TYR A 356 13.19 -6.14 27.61
C TYR A 356 13.44 -6.81 28.96
N ARG A 357 12.39 -6.98 29.78
CA ARG A 357 12.47 -7.71 31.04
C ARG A 357 12.92 -9.16 30.84
N ALA A 358 12.38 -9.84 29.83
CA ALA A 358 12.78 -11.20 29.51
C ALA A 358 14.28 -11.26 29.16
N VAL A 359 14.79 -10.34 28.33
CA VAL A 359 16.22 -10.28 27.99
C VAL A 359 17.08 -10.03 29.22
N ILE A 360 16.74 -9.04 30.07
CA ILE A 360 17.52 -8.71 31.27
C ILE A 360 17.53 -9.89 32.26
N ASN A 361 16.38 -10.52 32.48
CA ASN A 361 16.28 -11.69 33.37
C ASN A 361 17.17 -12.85 32.89
N ARG A 362 17.14 -13.17 31.60
CA ARG A 362 17.97 -14.23 31.00
C ARG A 362 19.45 -13.88 31.05
N ASN A 363 19.80 -12.63 30.77
CA ASN A 363 21.18 -12.16 30.83
C ASN A 363 21.75 -12.23 32.25
N ASN A 364 20.99 -11.75 33.24
CA ASN A 364 21.41 -11.80 34.65
C ASN A 364 21.50 -13.24 35.16
N ARG A 365 20.60 -14.13 34.74
CA ARG A 365 20.65 -15.55 35.08
C ARG A 365 21.88 -16.21 34.47
N LEU A 366 22.18 -15.94 33.20
CA LEU A 366 23.38 -16.45 32.53
C LEU A 366 24.66 -15.97 33.22
N LYS A 367 24.73 -14.68 33.59
CA LYS A 367 25.86 -14.12 34.34
C LYS A 367 26.10 -14.87 35.65
N ARG A 368 25.05 -15.07 36.45
CA ARG A 368 25.14 -15.84 37.70
C ARG A 368 25.59 -17.29 37.48
N LEU A 369 25.11 -17.94 36.41
CA LEU A 369 25.49 -19.31 36.09
C LEU A 369 26.98 -19.43 35.71
N LEU A 370 27.50 -18.44 34.97
CA LEU A 370 28.92 -18.35 34.64
C LEU A 370 29.77 -18.11 35.91
N ASP A 371 29.34 -17.20 36.79
CA ASP A 371 30.04 -16.90 38.04
C ASP A 371 30.09 -18.12 38.99
N MET A 372 29.06 -18.98 38.94
CA MET A 372 28.99 -20.22 39.73
C MET A 372 29.73 -21.41 39.09
N GLY A 373 30.25 -21.27 37.87
CA GLY A 373 30.87 -22.39 37.14
C GLY A 373 29.90 -23.53 36.81
N ALA A 374 28.64 -23.21 36.46
CA ALA A 374 27.63 -24.22 36.16
C ALA A 374 28.01 -25.09 34.94
N PRO A 375 27.56 -26.37 34.88
CA PRO A 375 27.84 -27.24 33.74
C PRO A 375 27.42 -26.67 32.38
N GLU A 376 28.20 -26.97 31.34
CA GLU A 376 28.01 -26.37 30.01
C GLU A 376 26.62 -26.58 29.43
N ILE A 377 25.96 -27.71 29.68
CA ILE A 377 24.60 -27.99 29.17
C ILE A 377 23.60 -26.91 29.65
N ILE A 378 23.70 -26.51 30.93
CA ILE A 378 22.83 -25.48 31.52
C ILE A 378 23.16 -24.12 30.91
N VAL A 379 24.45 -23.80 30.77
CA VAL A 379 24.93 -22.55 30.17
C VAL A 379 24.50 -22.44 28.70
N ARG A 380 24.63 -23.51 27.91
CA ARG A 380 24.18 -23.60 26.51
C ARG A 380 22.68 -23.37 26.39
N ASN A 381 21.89 -24.00 27.25
CA ASN A 381 20.44 -23.80 27.25
C ASN A 381 20.08 -22.34 27.60
N GLU A 382 20.74 -21.72 28.58
CA GLU A 382 20.47 -20.32 28.94
C GLU A 382 20.97 -19.34 27.86
N LYS A 383 22.12 -19.59 27.22
CA LYS A 383 22.59 -18.86 26.02
C LYS A 383 21.55 -18.95 24.88
N ARG A 384 20.99 -20.13 24.63
CA ARG A 384 19.88 -20.33 23.66
C ARG A 384 18.64 -19.52 24.04
N MET A 385 18.23 -19.55 25.31
CA MET A 385 17.07 -18.78 25.77
C MET A 385 17.30 -17.26 25.69
N LEU A 386 18.53 -16.79 25.91
CA LEU A 386 18.90 -15.39 25.72
C LEU A 386 18.80 -14.99 24.24
N GLN A 387 19.30 -15.81 23.33
CA GLN A 387 19.17 -15.61 21.88
C GLN A 387 17.69 -15.52 21.47
N GLU A 388 16.85 -16.45 21.93
CA GLU A 388 15.40 -16.41 21.68
C GLU A 388 14.71 -15.16 22.23
N ALA A 389 15.13 -14.67 23.40
CA ALA A 389 14.56 -13.47 24.02
C ALA A 389 14.91 -12.20 23.22
N VAL A 390 16.16 -12.07 22.75
CA VAL A 390 16.57 -10.96 21.89
C VAL A 390 15.90 -11.05 20.52
N ASP A 391 15.77 -12.24 19.96
CA ASP A 391 15.02 -12.45 18.71
C ASP A 391 13.57 -12.02 18.86
N ALA A 392 12.92 -12.34 19.98
CA ALA A 392 11.54 -11.93 20.25
C ALA A 392 11.39 -10.41 20.44
N LEU A 393 12.37 -9.75 21.05
CA LEU A 393 12.41 -8.29 21.18
C LEU A 393 12.50 -7.61 19.81
N ILE A 394 13.33 -8.14 18.91
CA ILE A 394 13.54 -7.57 17.57
C ILE A 394 12.37 -7.92 16.65
N ASP A 395 12.02 -9.21 16.53
CA ASP A 395 11.00 -9.76 15.62
C ASP A 395 10.31 -10.99 16.23
N SER A 396 9.21 -10.77 16.95
CA SER A 396 8.48 -11.81 17.69
C SER A 396 7.77 -12.82 16.78
N GLY A 397 7.38 -12.44 15.56
CA GLY A 397 6.60 -13.27 14.63
C GLY A 397 7.35 -14.51 14.12
N LYS A 398 8.68 -14.49 14.18
CA LYS A 398 9.54 -15.58 13.69
C LYS A 398 9.90 -16.62 14.76
N VAL A 399 9.67 -16.34 16.05
CA VAL A 399 10.01 -17.27 17.14
C VAL A 399 8.80 -18.14 17.50
N GLN A 400 8.90 -19.46 17.31
CA GLN A 400 7.80 -20.40 17.56
C GLN A 400 7.26 -20.37 19.00
N ARG A 401 8.12 -20.19 20.01
CA ARG A 401 7.73 -20.14 21.44
C ARG A 401 6.87 -18.94 21.84
N TYR A 402 6.95 -17.84 21.10
CA TYR A 402 6.13 -16.63 21.35
C TYR A 402 4.84 -16.62 20.49
N ARG A 403 4.58 -17.68 19.69
CA ARG A 403 3.26 -17.91 19.10
C ARG A 403 2.28 -18.32 20.19
N VAL A 404 1.28 -17.49 20.40
CA VAL A 404 0.39 -17.56 21.55
C VAL A 404 -0.60 -18.73 21.45
N ARG A 405 -1.00 -19.31 22.59
CA ARG A 405 -2.18 -20.20 22.73
C ARG A 405 -3.46 -19.41 22.39
N ARG A 406 -4.52 -20.09 21.90
CA ARG A 406 -5.82 -19.45 21.55
C ARG A 406 -6.29 -18.48 22.66
N GLY A 407 -6.50 -17.20 22.33
CA GLY A 407 -7.15 -16.20 23.20
C GLY A 407 -6.29 -15.00 23.66
N LYS A 408 -4.95 -15.05 23.55
CA LYS A 408 -4.07 -13.90 23.87
C LYS A 408 -3.40 -13.33 22.61
N GLN A 409 -3.31 -12.01 22.52
CA GLN A 409 -2.61 -11.34 21.41
C GLN A 409 -1.09 -11.54 21.52
N PRO A 410 -0.36 -11.69 20.40
CA PRO A 410 1.10 -11.73 20.41
C PRO A 410 1.67 -10.38 20.84
N LEU A 411 2.77 -10.42 21.60
CA LEU A 411 3.49 -9.22 22.03
C LEU A 411 4.09 -8.50 20.81
N LYS A 412 3.92 -7.18 20.76
CA LYS A 412 4.47 -6.35 19.68
C LYS A 412 5.99 -6.14 19.86
N SER A 413 6.76 -6.56 18.85
CA SER A 413 8.22 -6.37 18.79
C SER A 413 8.62 -5.00 18.24
N LEU A 414 9.91 -4.66 18.28
CA LEU A 414 10.44 -3.43 17.68
C LEU A 414 10.15 -3.34 16.18
N THR A 415 10.23 -4.47 15.47
CA THR A 415 9.94 -4.52 14.02
C THR A 415 8.45 -4.30 13.74
N ASP A 416 7.55 -4.82 14.58
CA ASP A 416 6.10 -4.65 14.42
C ASP A 416 5.66 -3.20 14.63
N MET A 417 6.37 -2.44 15.47
CA MET A 417 6.12 -1.01 15.60
C MET A 417 6.41 -0.21 14.33
N LEU A 418 7.24 -0.74 13.43
CA LEU A 418 7.58 -0.09 12.16
C LEU A 418 6.69 -0.57 11.02
N LYS A 419 6.34 -1.86 11.00
CA LYS A 419 5.61 -2.52 9.90
C LYS A 419 4.09 -2.41 10.02
N GLY A 420 3.41 -2.61 8.89
CA GLY A 420 1.95 -2.73 8.83
C GLY A 420 1.21 -1.39 8.82
N LYS A 421 -0.13 -1.45 8.86
CA LYS A 421 -1.00 -0.26 8.84
C LYS A 421 -0.87 0.56 10.13
N GLN A 422 -0.71 -0.12 11.28
CA GLN A 422 -0.49 0.50 12.59
C GLN A 422 0.98 0.84 12.87
N GLY A 423 1.88 0.54 11.92
CA GLY A 423 3.30 0.86 12.05
C GLY A 423 3.55 2.36 11.95
N ARG A 424 4.64 2.84 12.58
CA ARG A 424 5.00 4.26 12.66
C ARG A 424 5.06 4.95 11.30
N PHE A 425 5.60 4.29 10.27
CA PHE A 425 5.72 4.88 8.93
C PHE A 425 4.36 5.25 8.32
N ARG A 426 3.37 4.36 8.43
CA ARG A 426 2.06 4.58 7.80
C ARG A 426 1.11 5.38 8.66
N GLN A 427 1.03 5.06 9.95
CA GLN A 427 0.05 5.67 10.84
C GLN A 427 0.46 7.04 11.36
N ASN A 428 1.76 7.30 11.54
CA ASN A 428 2.24 8.50 12.25
C ASN A 428 3.13 9.41 11.40
N LEU A 429 3.81 8.89 10.37
CA LEU A 429 4.63 9.71 9.47
C LEU A 429 3.83 10.20 8.27
N LEU A 430 3.17 9.30 7.54
CA LEU A 430 2.33 9.63 6.38
C LEU A 430 0.97 10.21 6.81
N GLY A 431 0.27 9.52 7.71
CA GLY A 431 -0.95 10.04 8.33
C GLY A 431 -0.61 10.80 9.61
N LYS A 432 -1.13 12.01 9.78
CA LYS A 432 -1.04 12.76 11.04
C LYS A 432 -2.37 13.38 11.36
N ARG A 433 -2.68 13.44 12.65
CA ARG A 433 -3.73 14.33 13.14
C ARG A 433 -3.17 15.74 13.10
N VAL A 434 -3.92 16.65 12.51
CA VAL A 434 -3.53 18.05 12.33
C VAL A 434 -4.43 18.95 13.17
N ASP A 435 -3.83 19.94 13.81
CA ASP A 435 -4.56 21.02 14.47
C ASP A 435 -5.19 21.94 13.41
N TYR A 436 -6.01 22.90 13.83
CA TYR A 436 -6.71 23.83 12.92
C TYR A 436 -7.56 23.11 11.87
N SER A 437 -8.24 22.06 12.30
CA SER A 437 -9.14 21.28 11.47
C SER A 437 -10.47 21.04 12.16
N GLY A 438 -11.53 20.95 11.36
CA GLY A 438 -12.90 20.72 11.80
C GLY A 438 -13.58 19.69 10.91
N ARG A 439 -14.70 19.14 11.35
CA ARG A 439 -15.55 18.26 10.52
C ARG A 439 -17.01 18.53 10.83
N SER A 440 -17.83 18.61 9.80
CA SER A 440 -19.29 18.61 9.94
C SER A 440 -19.96 17.99 8.71
N VAL A 441 -21.27 17.77 8.84
CA VAL A 441 -22.16 17.33 7.77
C VAL A 441 -22.26 18.44 6.72
N ILE A 442 -22.32 18.05 5.45
CA ILE A 442 -22.52 18.98 4.34
C ILE A 442 -23.99 19.08 3.94
N VAL A 443 -24.37 20.27 3.50
CA VAL A 443 -25.69 20.59 2.93
C VAL A 443 -25.51 21.38 1.64
N ALA A 444 -26.50 21.33 0.75
CA ALA A 444 -26.45 22.07 -0.50
C ALA A 444 -26.55 23.59 -0.25
N GLY A 445 -25.63 24.36 -0.82
CA GLY A 445 -25.66 25.82 -0.83
C GLY A 445 -25.90 26.36 -2.24
N PRO A 446 -27.14 26.36 -2.77
CA PRO A 446 -27.40 26.77 -4.16
C PRO A 446 -27.09 28.25 -4.42
N THR A 447 -27.23 29.11 -3.41
CA THR A 447 -26.95 30.56 -3.50
C THR A 447 -25.47 30.92 -3.39
N MET A 448 -24.60 29.95 -3.08
CA MET A 448 -23.17 30.18 -3.00
C MET A 448 -22.56 30.26 -4.40
N ARG A 449 -21.52 31.07 -4.55
CA ARG A 449 -20.69 31.05 -5.75
C ARG A 449 -19.76 29.84 -5.76
N MET A 450 -19.23 29.51 -6.92
CA MET A 450 -18.37 28.34 -7.08
C MET A 450 -17.14 28.32 -6.16
N TYR A 451 -16.53 29.48 -5.89
CA TYR A 451 -15.37 29.65 -5.02
C TYR A 451 -15.72 29.87 -3.54
N GLU A 452 -17.01 29.90 -3.18
CA GLU A 452 -17.47 30.13 -1.82
C GLU A 452 -17.94 28.84 -1.14
N THR A 453 -17.82 28.79 0.18
CA THR A 453 -18.44 27.75 1.01
C THR A 453 -19.03 28.36 2.27
N GLY A 454 -20.19 27.87 2.70
CA GLY A 454 -20.76 28.31 3.97
C GLY A 454 -20.13 27.57 5.15
N LEU A 455 -19.47 28.31 6.04
CA LEU A 455 -18.85 27.78 7.25
C LEU A 455 -19.66 28.19 8.49
N PRO A 456 -20.08 27.24 9.34
CA PRO A 456 -20.72 27.53 10.63
C PRO A 456 -19.92 28.51 11.47
N LYS A 457 -20.59 29.53 12.02
CA LYS A 457 -19.99 30.53 12.90
C LYS A 457 -19.24 29.92 14.09
N GLU A 458 -19.82 28.94 14.77
CA GLU A 458 -19.16 28.28 15.91
C GLU A 458 -17.90 27.51 15.51
N MET A 459 -17.94 26.82 14.37
CA MET A 459 -16.77 26.10 13.85
C MET A 459 -15.67 27.07 13.45
N ALA A 460 -16.04 28.14 12.74
CA ALA A 460 -15.10 29.18 12.32
C ALA A 460 -14.41 29.83 13.53
N LEU A 461 -15.15 30.11 14.61
CA LEU A 461 -14.59 30.71 15.82
C LEU A 461 -13.49 29.84 16.45
N GLU A 462 -13.69 28.52 16.54
CA GLU A 462 -12.66 27.62 17.07
C GLU A 462 -11.48 27.43 16.12
N LEU A 463 -11.72 27.37 14.80
CA LEU A 463 -10.67 27.26 13.80
C LEU A 463 -9.77 28.51 13.77
N PHE A 464 -10.38 29.70 13.85
CA PHE A 464 -9.68 30.99 13.75
C PHE A 464 -9.34 31.61 15.10
N LYS A 465 -9.53 30.88 16.20
CA LYS A 465 -9.34 31.33 17.59
C LYS A 465 -8.10 32.20 17.85
N PRO A 466 -6.87 31.81 17.46
CA PRO A 466 -5.70 32.65 17.73
C PRO A 466 -5.68 33.94 16.90
N PHE A 467 -6.28 33.93 15.71
CA PHE A 467 -6.36 35.12 14.85
C PHE A 467 -7.38 36.12 15.39
N VAL A 468 -8.53 35.62 15.87
CA VAL A 468 -9.53 36.46 16.54
C VAL A 468 -8.96 37.09 17.82
N ILE A 469 -8.23 36.31 18.64
CA ILE A 469 -7.54 36.84 19.83
C ILE A 469 -6.56 37.95 19.43
N ARG A 470 -5.81 37.79 18.33
CA ARG A 470 -4.88 38.81 17.84
C ARG A 470 -5.61 40.08 17.43
N GLU A 471 -6.71 39.97 16.67
CA GLU A 471 -7.49 41.15 16.25
C GLU A 471 -8.09 41.91 17.45
N LEU A 472 -8.67 41.20 18.43
CA LEU A 472 -9.23 41.84 19.63
C LEU A 472 -8.17 42.62 20.44
N LEU A 473 -6.91 42.17 20.41
CA LEU A 473 -5.79 42.88 21.04
C LEU A 473 -5.37 44.11 20.21
N LEU A 474 -5.37 44.01 18.88
CA LEU A 474 -4.99 45.11 17.99
C LEU A 474 -6.00 46.26 18.04
N GLU A 475 -7.28 45.96 18.19
CA GLU A 475 -8.34 46.96 18.32
C GLU A 475 -8.43 47.56 19.74
N GLY A 476 -7.70 47.00 20.70
CA GLY A 476 -7.74 47.45 22.09
C GLY A 476 -8.99 47.02 22.85
N HIS A 477 -9.82 46.12 22.31
CA HIS A 477 -10.95 45.53 23.03
C HIS A 477 -10.51 44.71 24.26
N ALA A 478 -9.33 44.09 24.18
CA ALA A 478 -8.72 43.39 25.31
C ALA A 478 -7.27 43.84 25.54
N PRO A 479 -6.84 44.06 26.80
CA PRO A 479 -5.47 44.48 27.09
C PRO A 479 -4.46 43.32 27.12
N ASN A 480 -4.93 42.07 27.30
CA ASN A 480 -4.06 40.90 27.38
C ASN A 480 -4.70 39.64 26.78
N PRO A 481 -3.91 38.63 26.35
CA PRO A 481 -4.44 37.43 25.72
C PRO A 481 -5.37 36.61 26.62
N LYS A 482 -5.23 36.71 27.94
CA LYS A 482 -6.08 35.99 28.90
C LYS A 482 -7.48 36.62 28.96
N SER A 483 -7.56 37.95 28.95
CA SER A 483 -8.79 38.72 28.85
C SER A 483 -9.44 38.50 27.49
N ALA A 484 -8.67 38.51 26.39
CA ALA A 484 -9.19 38.19 25.06
C ALA A 484 -9.81 36.78 24.99
N ARG A 485 -9.23 35.78 25.68
CA ARG A 485 -9.85 34.45 25.82
C ARG A 485 -11.18 34.50 26.57
N TYR A 486 -11.29 35.31 27.61
CA TYR A 486 -12.53 35.49 28.35
C TYR A 486 -13.63 36.12 27.48
N TYR A 487 -13.31 37.14 26.68
CA TYR A 487 -14.23 37.70 25.68
C TYR A 487 -14.68 36.66 24.66
N LEU A 488 -13.75 35.83 24.17
CA LEU A 488 -14.03 34.78 23.21
C LEU A 488 -14.95 33.70 23.79
N GLU A 489 -14.73 33.29 25.04
CA GLU A 489 -15.62 32.37 25.77
C GLU A 489 -17.02 32.97 26.00
N GLY A 490 -17.09 34.29 26.22
CA GLY A 490 -18.34 35.05 26.36
C GLY A 490 -19.12 35.26 25.06
N ARG A 491 -18.54 34.95 23.88
CA ARG A 491 -19.18 35.06 22.55
C ARG A 491 -19.85 36.43 22.30
N THR A 492 -19.18 37.51 22.72
CA THR A 492 -19.69 38.87 22.60
C THR A 492 -19.77 39.34 21.14
N ARG A 493 -20.46 40.45 20.88
CA ARG A 493 -20.66 40.98 19.52
C ARG A 493 -19.33 41.30 18.82
N GLU A 494 -18.39 41.88 19.56
CA GLU A 494 -17.06 42.27 19.07
C GLU A 494 -16.27 41.07 18.55
N VAL A 495 -16.48 39.88 19.14
CA VAL A 495 -15.85 38.62 18.70
C VAL A 495 -16.37 38.22 17.32
N TRP A 496 -17.67 38.38 17.06
CA TRP A 496 -18.28 38.06 15.78
C TRP A 496 -17.85 39.05 14.68
N ASP A 497 -17.80 40.35 15.02
CA ASP A 497 -17.32 41.39 14.11
C ASP A 497 -15.83 41.21 13.77
N ALA A 498 -15.01 40.77 14.75
CA ALA A 498 -13.62 40.41 14.53
C ALA A 498 -13.48 39.14 13.68
N LEU A 499 -14.30 38.12 13.93
CA LEU A 499 -14.30 36.88 13.16
C LEU A 499 -14.61 37.14 11.68
N GLU A 500 -15.63 37.95 11.37
CA GLU A 500 -16.00 38.26 9.99
C GLU A 500 -14.85 38.94 9.23
N ARG A 501 -14.11 39.84 9.89
CA ARG A 501 -12.93 40.50 9.31
C ARG A 501 -11.77 39.55 9.08
N VAL A 502 -11.49 38.65 10.03
CA VAL A 502 -10.41 37.65 9.90
C VAL A 502 -10.69 36.66 8.77
N VAL A 503 -11.95 36.26 8.62
CA VAL A 503 -12.38 35.22 7.68
C VAL A 503 -12.47 35.76 6.25
N LYS A 504 -12.68 37.07 6.08
CA LYS A 504 -12.71 37.73 4.78
C LYS A 504 -11.40 37.50 4.02
N ASN A 505 -11.50 37.01 2.78
CA ASN A 505 -10.36 36.67 1.89
C ASN A 505 -9.40 35.62 2.47
N TYR A 506 -9.82 34.80 3.42
CA TYR A 506 -9.00 33.73 3.98
C TYR A 506 -9.41 32.37 3.41
N PRO A 507 -8.62 31.73 2.53
CA PRO A 507 -9.01 30.45 1.94
C PRO A 507 -9.02 29.32 2.98
N VAL A 508 -10.00 28.42 2.89
CA VAL A 508 -10.08 27.17 3.67
C VAL A 508 -10.09 25.98 2.72
N LEU A 509 -9.51 24.87 3.15
CA LEU A 509 -9.49 23.63 2.37
C LEU A 509 -10.61 22.71 2.84
N LEU A 510 -11.46 22.27 1.92
CA LEU A 510 -12.43 21.21 2.16
C LEU A 510 -11.89 19.88 1.64
N ASN A 511 -12.07 18.82 2.43
CA ASN A 511 -11.65 17.47 2.09
C ASN A 511 -12.76 16.47 2.42
N ARG A 512 -13.03 15.55 1.48
CA ARG A 512 -13.89 14.39 1.70
C ARG A 512 -13.08 13.09 1.63
N ALA A 513 -13.27 12.23 2.62
CA ALA A 513 -12.71 10.89 2.61
C ALA A 513 -13.69 9.90 1.95
N PRO A 514 -13.23 8.95 1.11
CA PRO A 514 -11.85 8.74 0.67
C PRO A 514 -11.41 9.71 -0.45
N THR A 515 -10.20 10.25 -0.33
CA THR A 515 -9.60 11.13 -1.34
C THR A 515 -8.96 10.29 -2.46
N LEU A 516 -9.66 10.14 -3.60
CA LEU A 516 -9.20 9.31 -4.73
C LEU A 516 -8.25 10.05 -5.67
N HIS A 517 -8.47 11.35 -5.85
CA HIS A 517 -7.68 12.24 -6.70
C HIS A 517 -7.55 13.61 -6.05
N ARG A 518 -6.71 14.49 -6.60
CA ARG A 518 -6.45 15.83 -6.05
C ARG A 518 -7.70 16.69 -5.83
N LEU A 519 -8.70 16.62 -6.72
CA LEU A 519 -9.97 17.38 -6.56
C LEU A 519 -10.84 16.94 -5.36
N GLY A 520 -10.42 15.91 -4.62
CA GLY A 520 -11.02 15.59 -3.32
C GLY A 520 -10.57 16.54 -2.20
N ILE A 521 -9.61 17.43 -2.47
CA ILE A 521 -9.19 18.54 -1.60
C ILE A 521 -9.17 19.82 -2.43
N VAL A 522 -10.04 20.78 -2.11
CA VAL A 522 -10.19 22.03 -2.87
C VAL A 522 -10.33 23.20 -1.90
N ALA A 523 -9.80 24.35 -2.30
CA ALA A 523 -9.86 25.58 -1.54
C ALA A 523 -11.13 26.39 -1.88
N PHE A 524 -11.71 27.01 -0.86
CA PHE A 524 -12.86 27.89 -0.95
C PHE A 524 -12.68 29.10 -0.04
N TYR A 525 -13.37 30.19 -0.35
CA TYR A 525 -13.54 31.30 0.56
C TYR A 525 -14.75 31.05 1.49
N PRO A 526 -14.53 31.03 2.80
CA PRO A 526 -15.59 30.81 3.78
C PRO A 526 -16.51 32.03 3.87
N LYS A 527 -17.82 31.79 3.77
CA LYS A 527 -18.90 32.72 4.12
C LYS A 527 -19.51 32.25 5.43
N LEU A 528 -19.56 33.12 6.43
CA LEU A 528 -20.11 32.76 7.74
C LEU A 528 -21.63 32.53 7.64
N ILE A 529 -22.08 31.37 8.09
CA ILE A 529 -23.50 31.00 8.11
C ILE A 529 -23.94 30.59 9.52
N GLU A 530 -25.24 30.72 9.77
CA GLU A 530 -25.88 30.18 10.96
C GLU A 530 -26.08 28.66 10.85
N GLY A 531 -26.17 28.00 12.00
CA GLY A 531 -26.31 26.55 12.09
C GLY A 531 -24.96 25.81 12.14
N ASN A 532 -25.02 24.48 12.04
CA ASN A 532 -23.87 23.60 12.30
C ASN A 532 -23.36 22.84 11.06
N ALA A 533 -24.04 22.93 9.92
CA ALA A 533 -23.70 22.20 8.70
C ALA A 533 -22.92 23.10 7.72
N ILE A 534 -22.00 22.50 6.96
CA ILE A 534 -21.21 23.21 5.95
C ILE A 534 -22.03 23.29 4.67
N GLN A 535 -22.18 24.48 4.08
CA GLN A 535 -22.81 24.63 2.77
C GLN A 535 -21.79 24.48 1.65
N LEU A 536 -22.06 23.54 0.75
CA LEU A 536 -21.22 23.25 -0.41
C LEU A 536 -21.93 23.62 -1.71
N HIS A 537 -21.15 24.14 -2.66
CA HIS A 537 -21.63 24.43 -4.00
C HIS A 537 -22.07 23.14 -4.75
N PRO A 538 -23.28 23.05 -5.33
CA PRO A 538 -23.76 21.82 -5.96
C PRO A 538 -22.91 21.30 -7.13
N CYS A 539 -22.25 22.17 -7.89
CA CYS A 539 -21.44 21.76 -9.04
C CYS A 539 -20.11 21.11 -8.64
N VAL A 540 -19.58 21.37 -7.43
CA VAL A 540 -18.31 20.76 -7.00
C VAL A 540 -18.50 19.36 -6.39
N CYS A 541 -19.73 18.96 -6.10
CA CYS A 541 -20.05 17.64 -5.53
C CYS A 541 -19.53 16.48 -6.39
N ALA A 542 -19.49 16.64 -7.72
CA ALA A 542 -18.95 15.63 -8.62
C ALA A 542 -17.45 15.36 -8.39
N GLY A 543 -16.67 16.41 -8.09
CA GLY A 543 -15.25 16.27 -7.73
C GLY A 543 -15.05 15.56 -6.40
N PHE A 544 -15.82 15.89 -5.38
CA PHE A 544 -15.74 15.19 -4.10
C PHE A 544 -16.38 13.79 -4.10
N ASN A 545 -17.10 13.44 -5.16
CA ASN A 545 -18.05 12.32 -5.22
C ASN A 545 -18.99 12.32 -4.00
N ALA A 546 -19.48 13.51 -3.63
CA ALA A 546 -20.25 13.78 -2.42
C ALA A 546 -21.75 13.87 -2.70
N ASP A 547 -22.55 13.44 -1.73
CA ASP A 547 -23.99 13.58 -1.65
C ASP A 547 -24.42 14.27 -0.33
N PHE A 548 -25.72 14.46 -0.16
CA PHE A 548 -26.30 15.21 0.97
C PHE A 548 -27.19 14.32 1.85
N ASP A 549 -26.83 13.05 2.01
CA ASP A 549 -27.56 12.04 2.79
C ASP A 549 -26.99 11.82 4.21
N GLY A 550 -26.08 12.71 4.65
CA GLY A 550 -25.38 12.62 5.94
C GLY A 550 -23.85 12.61 5.82
N ASP A 551 -23.35 12.70 4.58
CA ASP A 551 -21.96 12.89 4.23
C ASP A 551 -21.28 14.02 5.03
N GLN A 552 -20.01 13.81 5.40
CA GLN A 552 -19.23 14.75 6.19
C GLN A 552 -17.97 15.18 5.46
N MET A 553 -17.62 16.46 5.59
CA MET A 553 -16.37 17.02 5.08
C MET A 553 -15.52 17.57 6.21
N SER A 554 -14.19 17.45 6.03
CA SER A 554 -13.21 18.02 6.94
C SER A 554 -12.72 19.36 6.38
N VAL A 555 -12.62 20.36 7.24
CA VAL A 555 -12.13 21.71 6.94
C VAL A 555 -10.71 21.84 7.49
N HIS A 556 -9.79 22.40 6.72
CA HIS A 556 -8.43 22.70 7.16
C HIS A 556 -8.09 24.16 6.86
N VAL A 557 -7.46 24.85 7.82
CA VAL A 557 -7.08 26.27 7.67
C VAL A 557 -5.57 26.38 7.36
N PRO A 558 -5.17 26.90 6.18
CA PRO A 558 -3.77 27.16 5.86
C PRO A 558 -3.24 28.34 6.69
N ILE A 559 -2.12 28.16 7.39
CA ILE A 559 -1.59 29.17 8.33
C ILE A 559 -0.48 30.02 7.70
N SER A 560 0.50 29.39 7.06
CA SER A 560 1.65 30.10 6.49
C SER A 560 1.25 30.89 5.24
N HIS A 561 1.98 31.98 4.95
CA HIS A 561 1.73 32.79 3.76
C HIS A 561 1.85 31.96 2.47
N MET A 562 2.87 31.10 2.39
CA MET A 562 3.07 30.19 1.25
C MET A 562 1.91 29.22 1.08
N ALA A 563 1.38 28.63 2.16
CA ALA A 563 0.24 27.71 2.08
C ALA A 563 -1.06 28.42 1.67
N LYS A 564 -1.24 29.69 2.07
CA LYS A 564 -2.38 30.49 1.60
C LYS A 564 -2.27 30.77 0.11
N HIS A 565 -1.08 31.18 -0.35
CA HIS A 565 -0.80 31.44 -1.76
C HIS A 565 -1.02 30.19 -2.62
N GLU A 566 -0.53 29.04 -2.17
CA GLU A 566 -0.76 27.74 -2.80
C GLU A 566 -2.27 27.41 -2.87
N ALA A 567 -3.00 27.64 -1.78
CA ALA A 567 -4.44 27.41 -1.75
C ALA A 567 -5.21 28.31 -2.73
N THR A 568 -4.86 29.60 -2.83
CA THR A 568 -5.51 30.55 -3.73
C THR A 568 -5.13 30.35 -5.20
N GLU A 569 -3.87 30.02 -5.47
CA GLU A 569 -3.38 29.93 -6.84
C GLU A 569 -3.59 28.58 -7.48
N LEU A 570 -3.41 27.48 -6.74
CA LEU A 570 -3.42 26.13 -7.29
C LEU A 570 -4.66 25.33 -6.89
N MET A 571 -5.19 25.53 -5.67
CA MET A 571 -6.25 24.67 -5.12
C MET A 571 -7.66 25.25 -5.19
N LEU A 572 -7.83 26.51 -5.61
CA LEU A 572 -9.13 27.17 -5.66
C LEU A 572 -10.09 26.43 -6.60
N SER A 573 -11.36 26.31 -6.20
CA SER A 573 -12.36 25.57 -6.99
C SER A 573 -12.60 26.15 -8.38
N SER A 574 -12.52 27.48 -8.53
CA SER A 574 -12.68 28.19 -9.81
C SER A 574 -11.61 27.83 -10.84
N LYS A 575 -10.40 27.47 -10.40
CA LYS A 575 -9.29 27.06 -11.26
C LYS A 575 -9.29 25.56 -11.56
N ASN A 576 -9.98 24.77 -10.74
CA ASN A 576 -9.97 23.31 -10.80
C ASN A 576 -11.26 22.76 -11.41
N LEU A 577 -11.58 23.20 -12.63
CA LEU A 577 -12.81 22.84 -13.33
C LEU A 577 -12.69 21.53 -14.13
N LEU A 578 -11.48 21.10 -14.43
CA LEU A 578 -11.18 19.96 -15.29
C LEU A 578 -10.69 18.75 -14.51
N LYS A 579 -10.99 17.56 -15.03
CA LYS A 579 -10.41 16.31 -14.56
C LYS A 579 -8.95 16.19 -14.96
N PRO A 580 -8.04 15.81 -14.03
CA PRO A 580 -6.64 15.56 -14.36
C PRO A 580 -6.38 14.33 -15.24
N ALA A 581 -7.36 13.43 -15.40
CA ALA A 581 -7.18 12.20 -16.18
C ALA A 581 -7.35 12.42 -17.68
N ASP A 582 -8.38 13.16 -18.05
CA ASP A 582 -8.95 13.22 -19.39
C ASP A 582 -9.29 14.67 -19.84
N GLY A 583 -9.25 15.65 -18.94
CA GLY A 583 -9.40 17.07 -19.30
C GLY A 583 -10.83 17.49 -19.56
N GLU A 584 -11.76 16.59 -19.25
CA GLU A 584 -13.18 16.88 -19.30
C GLU A 584 -13.60 17.74 -18.11
N PRO A 585 -14.56 18.67 -18.28
CA PRO A 585 -15.06 19.46 -17.19
C PRO A 585 -15.80 18.57 -16.19
N ILE A 586 -15.47 18.70 -14.91
CA ILE A 586 -16.10 17.94 -13.83
C ILE A 586 -17.19 18.74 -13.14
N ALA A 587 -16.97 20.05 -13.00
CA ALA A 587 -17.84 20.94 -12.26
C ALA A 587 -18.96 21.48 -13.16
N ILE A 588 -19.78 20.56 -13.65
CA ILE A 588 -20.89 20.85 -14.56
C ILE A 588 -22.20 20.89 -13.75
N PRO A 589 -23.15 21.79 -14.08
CA PRO A 589 -24.52 21.70 -13.61
C PRO A 589 -25.15 20.35 -13.98
N THR A 590 -25.55 19.57 -12.96
CA THR A 590 -26.14 18.23 -13.14
C THR A 590 -27.46 18.11 -12.37
N LYS A 591 -28.17 16.98 -12.48
CA LYS A 591 -29.45 16.76 -11.78
C LYS A 591 -30.49 17.80 -12.14
N GLU A 592 -31.14 18.40 -11.14
CA GLU A 592 -32.21 19.38 -11.28
C GLU A 592 -31.79 20.56 -12.18
N MET A 593 -30.51 20.95 -12.13
CA MET A 593 -30.00 22.03 -12.99
C MET A 593 -30.11 21.67 -14.48
N ALA A 594 -29.71 20.46 -14.86
CA ALA A 594 -29.80 19.98 -16.24
C ALA A 594 -31.24 19.70 -16.68
N LEU A 595 -32.11 19.27 -15.74
CA LEU A 595 -33.54 19.13 -15.99
C LEU A 595 -34.18 20.49 -16.31
N GLY A 596 -33.86 21.52 -15.54
CA GLY A 596 -34.38 22.86 -15.76
C GLY A 596 -33.94 23.48 -17.07
N THR A 597 -32.67 23.32 -17.47
CA THR A 597 -32.18 23.79 -18.77
C THR A 597 -32.80 23.02 -19.94
N PHE A 598 -32.98 21.70 -19.79
CA PHE A 598 -33.65 20.88 -20.79
C PHE A 598 -35.11 21.31 -20.95
N TYR A 599 -35.84 21.44 -19.85
CA TYR A 599 -37.23 21.90 -19.86
C TYR A 599 -37.35 23.29 -20.50
N LEU A 600 -36.45 24.22 -20.16
CA LEU A 600 -36.42 25.55 -20.73
C LEU A 600 -36.19 25.57 -22.25
N THR A 601 -35.36 24.66 -22.77
CA THR A 601 -34.94 24.66 -24.19
C THR A 601 -35.72 23.69 -25.08
N SER A 602 -36.54 22.82 -24.48
CA SER A 602 -37.42 21.89 -25.18
C SER A 602 -38.60 22.59 -25.85
N VAL A 603 -39.06 22.02 -26.96
CA VAL A 603 -40.25 22.46 -27.69
C VAL A 603 -41.42 21.60 -27.26
N ASP A 604 -42.61 22.18 -27.19
CA ASP A 604 -43.85 21.43 -27.04
C ASP A 604 -44.52 21.32 -28.42
N GLU A 605 -44.49 20.13 -29.00
CA GLU A 605 -45.01 19.88 -30.36
C GLU A 605 -46.54 19.88 -30.41
N GLU A 606 -47.23 19.74 -29.27
CA GLU A 606 -48.69 19.78 -29.20
C GLU A 606 -49.24 21.22 -29.34
N MET A 607 -48.40 22.23 -29.08
CA MET A 607 -48.81 23.64 -29.15
C MET A 607 -48.63 24.23 -30.56
N PRO A 608 -49.66 24.90 -31.12
CA PRO A 608 -49.52 25.56 -32.41
C PRO A 608 -48.54 26.73 -32.33
N MET A 609 -47.80 26.94 -33.43
CA MET A 609 -46.88 28.07 -33.58
C MET A 609 -47.60 29.41 -33.37
N PHE A 610 -46.95 30.35 -32.69
CA PHE A 610 -47.50 31.68 -32.49
C PHE A 610 -47.65 32.42 -33.82
N SER A 611 -48.81 33.02 -34.05
CA SER A 611 -49.21 33.56 -35.36
C SER A 611 -48.42 34.79 -35.78
N SER A 612 -48.07 35.66 -34.82
CA SER A 612 -47.40 36.94 -35.09
C SER A 612 -45.88 36.82 -35.03
N ILE A 613 -45.19 37.66 -35.80
CA ILE A 613 -43.73 37.79 -35.75
C ILE A 613 -43.38 38.81 -34.67
N LEU A 614 -42.54 38.43 -33.73
CA LEU A 614 -42.09 39.29 -32.63
C LEU A 614 -40.91 40.15 -33.09
N ALA A 615 -40.89 41.41 -32.64
CA ALA A 615 -39.98 42.42 -33.18
C ALA A 615 -38.52 42.25 -32.71
N ASP A 616 -38.30 41.85 -31.45
CA ASP A 616 -37.00 41.64 -30.84
C ASP A 616 -37.08 40.66 -29.64
N GLU A 617 -35.94 40.39 -28.99
CA GLU A 617 -35.88 39.53 -27.79
C GLU A 617 -36.73 40.07 -26.63
N GLN A 618 -36.79 41.39 -26.46
CA GLN A 618 -37.50 42.01 -25.34
C GLN A 618 -39.02 41.90 -25.52
N ASP A 619 -39.50 41.99 -26.75
CA ASP A 619 -40.90 41.82 -27.12
C ASP A 619 -41.36 40.37 -26.88
N ALA A 620 -40.49 39.40 -27.17
CA ALA A 620 -40.73 37.99 -26.85
C ALA A 620 -40.84 37.74 -25.34
N LEU A 621 -39.97 38.36 -24.54
CA LEU A 621 -40.04 38.28 -23.08
C LEU A 621 -41.29 38.95 -22.52
N ARG A 622 -41.64 40.15 -23.04
CA ARG A 622 -42.84 40.87 -22.64
C ARG A 622 -44.11 40.08 -22.97
N ALA A 623 -44.16 39.43 -24.13
CA ALA A 623 -45.27 38.57 -24.52
C ALA A 623 -45.42 37.35 -23.59
N TYR A 624 -44.31 36.80 -23.09
CA TYR A 624 -44.34 35.75 -22.06
C TYR A 624 -44.80 36.27 -20.70
N GLU A 625 -44.35 37.45 -20.27
CA GLU A 625 -44.77 38.08 -19.02
C GLU A 625 -46.27 38.43 -19.01
N LEU A 626 -46.81 38.85 -20.16
CA LEU A 626 -48.24 39.08 -20.38
C LEU A 626 -49.05 37.78 -20.50
N GLY A 627 -48.38 36.62 -20.58
CA GLY A 627 -49.03 35.31 -20.73
C GLY A 627 -49.56 35.00 -22.13
N SER A 628 -49.25 35.84 -23.13
CA SER A 628 -49.67 35.65 -24.52
C SER A 628 -48.93 34.53 -25.24
N VAL A 629 -47.70 34.22 -24.79
CA VAL A 629 -46.86 33.14 -25.32
C VAL A 629 -46.41 32.22 -24.18
N LYS A 630 -46.41 30.91 -24.40
CA LYS A 630 -45.88 29.92 -23.44
C LYS A 630 -44.39 29.70 -23.64
N LEU A 631 -43.67 29.31 -22.58
CA LEU A 631 -42.20 29.10 -22.58
C LEU A 631 -41.68 28.21 -23.71
N ARG A 632 -42.38 27.11 -24.00
CA ARG A 632 -41.98 26.05 -24.94
C ARG A 632 -42.69 26.13 -26.30
N GLN A 633 -43.51 27.16 -26.51
CA GLN A 633 -44.22 27.37 -27.77
C GLN A 633 -43.27 27.95 -28.83
N LEU A 634 -43.39 27.47 -30.07
CA LEU A 634 -42.62 28.00 -31.19
C LEU A 634 -43.06 29.42 -31.56
N VAL A 635 -42.08 30.31 -31.68
CA VAL A 635 -42.23 31.71 -32.06
C VAL A 635 -41.26 32.08 -33.17
N ARG A 636 -41.67 33.04 -34.02
CA ARG A 636 -40.79 33.69 -34.99
C ARG A 636 -40.34 35.03 -34.43
N VAL A 637 -39.05 35.18 -34.20
CA VAL A 637 -38.44 36.38 -33.60
C VAL A 637 -37.39 36.92 -34.56
N ARG A 638 -37.35 38.25 -34.73
CA ARG A 638 -36.30 38.90 -35.50
C ARG A 638 -35.06 39.11 -34.62
N LEU A 639 -33.97 38.43 -34.95
CA LEU A 639 -32.67 38.49 -34.26
C LEU A 639 -31.60 38.93 -35.27
N ASN A 640 -30.85 40.00 -34.98
CA ASN A 640 -29.78 40.49 -35.85
C ASN A 640 -30.17 40.67 -37.34
N SER A 641 -31.40 41.12 -37.60
CA SER A 641 -32.00 41.29 -38.94
C SER A 641 -32.43 40.00 -39.67
N GLU A 642 -32.29 38.82 -39.05
CA GLU A 642 -32.81 37.54 -39.56
C GLU A 642 -34.05 37.10 -38.76
N ILE A 643 -35.00 36.43 -39.43
CA ILE A 643 -36.17 35.84 -38.76
C ILE A 643 -35.81 34.41 -38.38
N ILE A 644 -35.72 34.13 -37.08
CA ILE A 644 -35.34 32.82 -36.55
C ILE A 644 -36.56 32.19 -35.87
N GLU A 645 -36.78 30.90 -36.11
CA GLU A 645 -37.74 30.09 -35.38
C GLU A 645 -37.11 29.57 -34.09
N THR A 646 -37.66 29.98 -32.95
CA THR A 646 -37.12 29.61 -31.64
C THR A 646 -38.24 29.56 -30.59
N THR A 647 -37.89 29.38 -29.31
CA THR A 647 -38.81 29.46 -28.18
C THR A 647 -38.38 30.58 -27.25
N VAL A 648 -39.32 31.15 -26.48
CA VAL A 648 -38.99 32.16 -25.46
C VAL A 648 -38.01 31.59 -24.43
N GLY A 649 -38.13 30.30 -24.11
CA GLY A 649 -37.19 29.63 -23.22
C GLY A 649 -35.75 29.60 -23.75
N ARG A 650 -35.54 29.35 -25.05
CA ARG A 650 -34.21 29.43 -25.67
C ARG A 650 -33.65 30.85 -25.67
N ILE A 651 -34.48 31.88 -25.84
CA ILE A 651 -34.05 33.28 -25.73
C ILE A 651 -33.55 33.58 -24.32
N ILE A 652 -34.30 33.18 -23.29
CA ILE A 652 -33.88 33.35 -21.88
C ILE A 652 -32.57 32.63 -21.60
N PHE A 653 -32.38 31.42 -22.13
CA PHE A 653 -31.13 30.68 -21.99
C PHE A 653 -29.95 31.41 -22.66
N ASN A 654 -30.16 31.98 -23.85
CA ASN A 654 -29.13 32.70 -24.59
C ASN A 654 -28.68 34.01 -23.92
N GLN A 655 -29.56 34.67 -23.16
CA GLN A 655 -29.20 35.87 -22.40
C GLN A 655 -28.15 35.62 -21.30
N VAL A 656 -28.02 34.37 -20.86
CA VAL A 656 -27.02 33.94 -19.87
C VAL A 656 -25.69 33.58 -20.53
N LEU A 657 -25.70 33.22 -21.83
CA LEU A 657 -24.48 32.86 -22.54
C LEU A 657 -23.59 34.10 -22.79
N PRO A 658 -22.25 33.94 -22.82
CA PRO A 658 -21.34 34.98 -23.30
C PRO A 658 -21.64 35.35 -24.75
N GLU A 659 -21.30 36.58 -25.15
CA GLU A 659 -21.57 37.09 -26.51
C GLU A 659 -20.99 36.18 -27.60
N SER A 660 -19.82 35.57 -27.37
CA SER A 660 -19.14 34.66 -28.32
C SER A 660 -19.85 33.33 -28.58
N LEU A 661 -20.83 32.97 -27.75
CA LEU A 661 -21.59 31.71 -27.84
C LEU A 661 -23.06 31.92 -28.25
N ARG A 662 -23.50 33.16 -28.46
CA ARG A 662 -24.86 33.47 -28.94
C ARG A 662 -24.91 33.33 -30.47
N PHE A 663 -25.97 32.78 -31.08
CA PHE A 663 -27.23 32.28 -30.54
C PHE A 663 -27.30 30.74 -30.65
N HIS A 664 -27.59 30.05 -29.54
CA HIS A 664 -27.73 28.60 -29.46
C HIS A 664 -29.21 28.17 -29.53
N ASN A 665 -29.60 27.52 -30.63
CA ASN A 665 -31.00 27.14 -30.91
C ASN A 665 -31.27 25.63 -30.82
N GLU A 666 -30.46 24.86 -30.08
CA GLU A 666 -30.66 23.42 -29.88
C GLU A 666 -31.18 23.10 -28.47
N ILE A 667 -31.73 21.90 -28.29
CA ILE A 667 -32.14 21.37 -26.97
C ILE A 667 -30.89 21.11 -26.14
N VAL A 668 -30.85 21.69 -24.93
CA VAL A 668 -29.68 21.62 -24.05
C VAL A 668 -29.87 20.53 -23.01
N GLU A 669 -29.44 19.31 -23.36
CA GLU A 669 -29.25 18.21 -22.40
C GLU A 669 -27.93 18.35 -21.64
N LYS A 670 -27.67 17.47 -20.66
CA LYS A 670 -26.39 17.41 -19.92
C LYS A 670 -25.15 17.40 -20.82
N LYS A 671 -25.18 16.67 -21.95
CA LYS A 671 -24.07 16.66 -22.91
C LYS A 671 -23.93 18.00 -23.64
N GLY A 672 -25.05 18.67 -23.93
CA GLY A 672 -25.07 20.04 -24.46
C GLY A 672 -24.40 21.03 -23.52
N ILE A 673 -24.74 21.01 -22.22
CA ILE A 673 -24.08 21.85 -21.20
C ILE A 673 -22.57 21.61 -21.17
N LYS A 674 -22.15 20.34 -21.22
CA LYS A 674 -20.74 19.97 -21.25
C LYS A 674 -20.01 20.55 -22.48
N LYS A 675 -20.63 20.51 -23.66
CA LYS A 675 -20.09 21.11 -24.89
C LYS A 675 -19.97 22.63 -24.76
N LEU A 676 -20.99 23.29 -24.22
CA LEU A 676 -21.00 24.74 -24.01
C LEU A 676 -19.89 25.19 -23.05
N ILE A 677 -19.72 24.52 -21.93
CA ILE A 677 -18.64 24.82 -20.97
C ILE A 677 -17.28 24.61 -21.62
N ASN A 678 -17.09 23.52 -22.37
CA ASN A 678 -15.84 23.28 -23.09
C ASN A 678 -15.53 24.36 -24.15
N ALA A 679 -16.55 24.84 -24.86
CA ALA A 679 -16.41 25.92 -25.84
C ALA A 679 -16.05 27.25 -25.14
N SER A 680 -16.71 27.56 -24.01
CA SER A 680 -16.39 28.72 -23.17
C SER A 680 -14.95 28.68 -22.69
N MET A 681 -14.48 27.56 -22.13
CA MET A 681 -13.09 27.39 -21.67
C MET A 681 -12.02 27.55 -22.75
N THR A 682 -12.40 27.46 -24.03
CA THR A 682 -11.45 27.56 -25.15
C THR A 682 -11.41 28.98 -25.71
N ARG A 683 -12.54 29.71 -25.67
CA ARG A 683 -12.69 31.03 -26.28
C ARG A 683 -12.62 32.18 -25.28
N GLU A 684 -13.01 31.93 -24.03
CA GLU A 684 -13.20 32.92 -22.98
C GLU A 684 -12.27 32.67 -21.79
N SER A 685 -12.22 33.62 -20.85
CA SER A 685 -11.45 33.49 -19.61
C SER A 685 -12.04 32.47 -18.63
N GLU A 686 -11.23 32.04 -17.65
CA GLU A 686 -11.68 31.14 -16.58
C GLU A 686 -12.82 31.76 -15.75
N ASP A 687 -12.70 33.05 -15.40
CA ASP A 687 -13.69 33.75 -14.57
C ASP A 687 -15.06 33.83 -15.25
N THR A 688 -15.09 34.19 -16.54
CA THR A 688 -16.32 34.20 -17.35
C THR A 688 -16.95 32.81 -17.47
N THR A 689 -16.14 31.75 -17.47
CA THR A 689 -16.64 30.37 -17.49
C THR A 689 -17.25 29.98 -16.14
N VAL A 690 -16.67 30.43 -15.02
CA VAL A 690 -17.22 30.21 -13.68
C VAL A 690 -18.57 30.93 -13.53
N ASP A 691 -18.65 32.19 -13.97
CA ASP A 691 -19.91 32.96 -13.97
C ASP A 691 -20.99 32.30 -14.84
N LEU A 692 -20.60 31.72 -15.98
CA LEU A 692 -21.49 30.94 -16.83
C LEU A 692 -22.01 29.69 -16.10
N ILE A 693 -21.16 28.95 -15.40
CA ILE A 693 -21.55 27.77 -14.62
C ILE A 693 -22.55 28.15 -13.52
N ASP A 694 -22.27 29.22 -12.78
CA ASP A 694 -23.13 29.72 -11.70
C ASP A 694 -24.48 30.21 -12.26
N SER A 695 -24.48 30.90 -13.40
CA SER A 695 -25.70 31.40 -14.03
C SER A 695 -26.57 30.27 -14.60
N ILE A 696 -25.97 29.24 -15.21
CA ILE A 696 -26.68 28.04 -15.67
C ILE A 696 -27.27 27.28 -14.49
N LYS A 697 -26.54 27.18 -13.36
CA LYS A 697 -27.04 26.58 -12.12
C LYS A 697 -28.29 27.30 -11.62
N ASP A 698 -28.24 28.62 -11.49
CA ASP A 698 -29.35 29.42 -10.95
C ASP A 698 -30.59 29.35 -11.85
N LEU A 699 -30.39 29.45 -13.16
CA LEU A 699 -31.43 29.25 -14.15
C LEU A 699 -32.00 27.83 -14.09
N GLY A 700 -31.14 26.82 -14.02
CA GLY A 700 -31.51 25.41 -13.94
C GLY A 700 -32.40 25.13 -12.73
N PHE A 701 -32.04 25.61 -11.54
CA PHE A 701 -32.89 25.44 -10.35
C PHE A 701 -34.24 26.17 -10.50
N LYS A 702 -34.24 27.42 -10.98
CA LYS A 702 -35.47 28.21 -11.16
C LYS A 702 -36.47 27.52 -12.11
N TYR A 703 -35.99 27.03 -13.25
CA TYR A 703 -36.84 26.39 -14.25
C TYR A 703 -37.15 24.93 -13.94
N SER A 704 -36.31 24.25 -13.14
CA SER A 704 -36.67 22.93 -12.59
C SER A 704 -37.79 23.02 -11.56
N THR A 705 -37.91 24.11 -10.80
CA THR A 705 -39.07 24.31 -9.92
C THR A 705 -40.31 24.64 -10.73
N LYS A 706 -40.18 25.46 -11.78
CA LYS A 706 -41.30 25.83 -12.66
C LYS A 706 -41.78 24.69 -13.57
N SER A 707 -40.93 23.70 -13.86
CA SER A 707 -41.31 22.59 -14.74
C SER A 707 -42.39 21.71 -14.14
N GLY A 708 -42.54 21.69 -12.81
CA GLY A 708 -43.57 20.91 -12.13
C GLY A 708 -43.40 19.40 -12.26
N VAL A 709 -42.24 18.93 -12.74
CA VAL A 709 -41.94 17.51 -12.96
C VAL A 709 -42.09 16.75 -11.64
N SER A 710 -42.98 15.75 -11.63
CA SER A 710 -43.29 14.95 -10.45
C SER A 710 -43.46 13.50 -10.87
N VAL A 711 -42.98 12.56 -10.04
CA VAL A 711 -43.10 11.13 -10.37
C VAL A 711 -44.22 10.50 -9.56
N SER A 712 -45.20 9.95 -10.28
CA SER A 712 -46.34 9.20 -9.79
C SER A 712 -46.25 7.73 -10.21
N ILE A 713 -47.10 6.89 -9.60
CA ILE A 713 -47.26 5.49 -10.01
C ILE A 713 -47.85 5.38 -11.43
N PHE A 714 -48.62 6.37 -11.87
CA PHE A 714 -49.29 6.37 -13.16
C PHE A 714 -48.32 6.60 -14.33
N ASP A 715 -47.27 7.38 -14.10
CA ASP A 715 -46.28 7.73 -15.13
C ASP A 715 -45.45 6.51 -15.59
N ASN A 716 -45.35 5.48 -14.75
CA ASN A 716 -44.58 4.27 -15.04
C ASN A 716 -45.39 3.23 -15.84
N VAL A 717 -45.80 3.56 -17.07
CA VAL A 717 -46.71 2.73 -17.90
C VAL A 717 -46.21 1.27 -18.05
N VAL A 718 -47.11 0.31 -17.84
CA VAL A 718 -46.84 -1.12 -18.09
C VAL A 718 -47.43 -1.49 -19.44
N SER A 719 -46.60 -2.04 -20.33
CA SER A 719 -47.05 -2.39 -21.67
C SER A 719 -48.11 -3.48 -21.71
N VAL A 720 -49.10 -3.27 -22.58
CA VAL A 720 -50.16 -4.25 -22.88
C VAL A 720 -49.60 -5.46 -23.62
N LYS A 721 -48.52 -5.30 -24.39
CA LYS A 721 -47.85 -6.38 -25.16
C LYS A 721 -46.96 -7.27 -24.29
N ARG A 722 -46.67 -6.86 -23.06
CA ARG A 722 -45.77 -7.60 -22.16
C ARG A 722 -46.16 -9.08 -21.94
N PRO A 723 -47.43 -9.44 -21.66
CA PRO A 723 -47.81 -10.83 -21.44
C PRO A 723 -47.58 -11.71 -22.68
N GLU A 724 -47.65 -11.13 -23.88
CA GLU A 724 -47.40 -11.84 -25.14
C GLU A 724 -45.92 -12.20 -25.28
N VAL A 725 -45.02 -11.24 -25.04
CA VAL A 725 -43.56 -11.45 -25.07
C VAL A 725 -43.14 -12.51 -24.05
N LEU A 726 -43.69 -12.44 -22.83
CA LEU A 726 -43.38 -13.44 -21.79
C LEU A 726 -43.89 -14.83 -22.14
N LYS A 727 -45.09 -14.95 -22.72
CA LYS A 727 -45.64 -16.23 -23.17
C LYS A 727 -44.82 -16.85 -24.31
N ASP A 728 -44.34 -16.05 -25.26
CA ASP A 728 -43.45 -16.54 -26.34
C ASP A 728 -42.11 -17.05 -25.79
N ALA A 729 -41.49 -16.28 -24.88
CA ALA A 729 -40.26 -16.69 -24.21
C ALA A 729 -40.43 -17.98 -23.39
N GLU A 730 -41.55 -18.12 -22.68
CA GLU A 730 -41.87 -19.32 -21.90
C GLU A 730 -42.05 -20.56 -22.78
N LYS A 731 -42.75 -20.45 -23.92
CA LYS A 731 -42.91 -21.57 -24.88
C LYS A 731 -41.56 -22.09 -25.34
N LYS A 732 -40.65 -21.19 -25.72
CA LYS A 732 -39.30 -21.54 -26.17
C LYS A 732 -38.46 -22.13 -25.03
N ALA A 733 -38.60 -21.61 -23.81
CA ALA A 733 -37.92 -22.17 -22.63
C ALA A 733 -38.40 -23.59 -22.26
N ILE A 734 -39.70 -23.88 -22.44
CA ILE A 734 -40.28 -25.21 -22.26
C ILE A 734 -39.75 -26.17 -23.32
N GLU A 735 -39.66 -25.74 -24.58
CA GLU A 735 -39.09 -26.55 -25.67
C GLU A 735 -37.65 -26.98 -25.37
N ILE A 736 -36.80 -26.05 -24.95
CA ILE A 736 -35.41 -26.36 -24.54
C ILE A 736 -35.38 -27.31 -23.35
N SER A 737 -36.26 -27.10 -22.36
CA SER A 737 -36.35 -27.98 -21.20
C SER A 737 -36.78 -29.40 -21.58
N ASN A 738 -37.64 -29.54 -22.59
CA ASN A 738 -38.04 -30.83 -23.15
C ASN A 738 -36.90 -31.48 -23.95
N ASN A 739 -36.17 -30.72 -24.76
CA ASN A 739 -34.99 -31.21 -25.48
C ASN A 739 -33.90 -31.71 -24.51
N PHE A 740 -33.72 -31.04 -23.38
CA PHE A 740 -32.83 -31.50 -22.30
C PHE A 740 -33.33 -32.80 -21.66
N LYS A 741 -34.64 -32.89 -21.34
CA LYS A 741 -35.24 -34.13 -20.80
C LYS A 741 -35.12 -35.33 -21.76
N ARG A 742 -35.15 -35.08 -23.07
CA ARG A 742 -34.93 -36.07 -24.13
C ARG A 742 -33.46 -36.43 -24.36
N GLY A 743 -32.52 -35.74 -23.68
CA GLY A 743 -31.08 -35.96 -23.83
C GLY A 743 -30.46 -35.38 -25.10
N LEU A 744 -31.18 -34.51 -25.83
CA LEU A 744 -30.70 -33.92 -27.09
C LEU A 744 -29.67 -32.80 -26.90
N ILE A 745 -29.65 -32.18 -25.72
CA ILE A 745 -28.74 -31.07 -25.38
C ILE A 745 -28.10 -31.30 -24.03
N THR A 746 -26.89 -30.74 -23.85
CA THR A 746 -26.18 -30.79 -22.58
C THR A 746 -26.71 -29.76 -21.57
N LYS A 747 -26.38 -29.92 -20.28
CA LYS A 747 -26.78 -28.97 -19.23
C LYS A 747 -26.20 -27.56 -19.44
N ARG A 748 -24.98 -27.47 -19.98
CA ARG A 748 -24.33 -26.19 -20.31
C ARG A 748 -25.04 -25.49 -21.47
N GLU A 749 -25.35 -26.22 -22.53
CA GLU A 749 -26.11 -25.69 -23.67
C GLU A 749 -27.51 -25.24 -23.27
N LYS A 750 -28.23 -26.04 -22.46
CA LYS A 750 -29.52 -25.65 -21.88
C LYS A 750 -29.43 -24.29 -21.20
N SER A 751 -28.42 -24.10 -20.34
CA SER A 751 -28.23 -22.86 -19.59
C SER A 751 -27.96 -21.67 -20.52
N SER A 752 -27.07 -21.84 -21.50
CA SER A 752 -26.72 -20.79 -22.48
C SER A 752 -27.91 -20.40 -23.38
N LEU A 753 -28.68 -21.38 -23.85
CA LEU A 753 -29.86 -21.12 -24.70
C LEU A 753 -30.98 -20.43 -23.93
N LEU A 754 -31.24 -20.86 -22.67
CA LEU A 754 -32.19 -20.17 -21.79
C LEU A 754 -31.77 -18.73 -21.52
N GLN A 755 -30.49 -18.49 -21.24
CA GLN A 755 -29.96 -17.13 -21.07
C GLN A 755 -30.18 -16.27 -22.31
N GLY A 756 -29.91 -16.81 -23.50
CA GLY A 756 -30.13 -16.12 -24.77
C GLY A 756 -31.59 -15.70 -24.98
N ILE A 757 -32.55 -16.58 -24.72
CA ILE A 757 -33.98 -16.28 -24.84
C ILE A 757 -34.40 -15.17 -23.87
N TRP A 758 -34.02 -15.30 -22.61
CA TRP A 758 -34.42 -14.31 -21.60
C TRP A 758 -33.74 -12.96 -21.82
N THR A 759 -32.51 -12.94 -22.32
CA THR A 759 -31.83 -11.69 -22.72
C THR A 759 -32.56 -11.01 -23.87
N LYS A 760 -32.99 -11.79 -24.88
CA LYS A 760 -33.79 -11.25 -25.98
C LYS A 760 -35.14 -10.71 -25.50
N ALA A 761 -35.86 -11.47 -24.68
CA ALA A 761 -37.13 -11.03 -24.10
C ALA A 761 -36.99 -9.75 -23.25
N THR A 762 -35.90 -9.62 -22.49
CA THR A 762 -35.62 -8.38 -21.74
C THR A 762 -35.34 -7.20 -22.66
N HIS A 763 -34.69 -7.41 -23.80
CA HIS A 763 -34.40 -6.35 -24.77
C HIS A 763 -35.66 -5.92 -25.54
N ASP A 764 -36.48 -6.88 -25.97
CA ASP A 764 -37.75 -6.59 -26.65
C ASP A 764 -38.69 -5.77 -25.73
N LEU A 765 -38.75 -6.11 -24.44
CA LEU A 765 -39.51 -5.33 -23.45
C LEU A 765 -38.91 -3.94 -23.18
N ASP A 766 -37.60 -3.78 -23.23
CA ASP A 766 -36.95 -2.46 -23.12
C ASP A 766 -37.33 -1.54 -24.29
N ILE A 767 -37.46 -2.08 -25.49
CA ILE A 767 -37.91 -1.32 -26.67
C ILE A 767 -39.36 -0.91 -26.52
N ILE A 768 -40.24 -1.89 -26.27
CA ILE A 768 -41.68 -1.66 -26.18
C ILE A 768 -42.02 -0.67 -25.06
N THR A 769 -41.43 -0.85 -23.87
CA THR A 769 -41.73 0.03 -22.72
C THR A 769 -41.24 1.46 -22.91
N TRP A 770 -40.20 1.67 -23.73
CA TRP A 770 -39.69 3.00 -24.01
C TRP A 770 -40.50 3.74 -25.08
N GLU A 771 -40.98 3.02 -26.10
CA GLU A 771 -41.79 3.57 -27.19
C GLU A 771 -43.20 3.94 -26.75
N GLU A 772 -43.79 3.18 -25.81
CA GLU A 772 -45.14 3.45 -25.29
C GLU A 772 -45.20 4.66 -24.32
N LEU A 773 -44.06 5.16 -23.85
CA LEU A 773 -44.02 6.37 -23.01
C LEU A 773 -44.15 7.62 -23.88
N GLU A 774 -45.17 8.44 -23.60
CA GLU A 774 -45.37 9.76 -24.21
C GLU A 774 -44.17 10.69 -23.97
N GLU A 775 -43.86 11.60 -24.92
CA GLU A 775 -42.74 12.55 -24.78
C GLU A 775 -42.97 13.59 -23.66
N THR A 776 -44.22 13.82 -23.29
CA THR A 776 -44.63 14.68 -22.16
C THR A 776 -44.49 13.98 -20.81
N ASN A 777 -44.24 12.67 -20.77
CA ASN A 777 -44.13 11.91 -19.53
C ASN A 777 -42.89 12.34 -18.73
N ASP A 778 -43.09 12.64 -17.45
CA ASP A 778 -42.04 13.11 -16.53
C ASP A 778 -40.85 12.15 -16.41
N VAL A 779 -41.07 10.83 -16.42
CA VAL A 779 -40.00 9.82 -16.37
C VAL A 779 -39.13 9.89 -17.63
N LYS A 780 -39.76 10.09 -18.80
CA LYS A 780 -39.06 10.19 -20.08
C LYS A 780 -38.29 11.51 -20.18
N ILE A 781 -38.88 12.62 -19.72
CA ILE A 781 -38.21 13.93 -19.61
C ILE A 781 -36.97 13.85 -18.72
N ILE A 782 -37.06 13.23 -17.54
CA ILE A 782 -35.93 13.08 -16.60
C ILE A 782 -34.77 12.30 -17.24
N VAL A 783 -35.08 11.22 -17.96
CA VAL A 783 -34.07 10.38 -18.62
C VAL A 783 -33.47 11.08 -19.83
N ASN A 784 -34.29 11.73 -20.68
CA ASN A 784 -33.84 12.47 -21.86
C ASN A 784 -32.98 13.69 -21.49
N ALA A 785 -33.30 14.40 -20.40
CA ALA A 785 -32.48 15.50 -19.91
C ALA A 785 -31.07 15.03 -19.47
N GLY A 786 -30.90 13.73 -19.21
CA GLY A 786 -29.68 13.18 -18.60
C GLY A 786 -29.43 13.74 -17.20
N ALA A 787 -30.49 14.26 -16.56
CA ALA A 787 -30.44 14.98 -15.31
C ALA A 787 -30.00 14.06 -14.17
N SER A 788 -30.68 12.94 -13.98
CA SER A 788 -30.47 12.04 -12.85
C SER A 788 -29.66 10.80 -13.21
N ARG A 789 -29.45 9.91 -12.23
CA ARG A 789 -28.91 8.55 -12.49
C ARG A 789 -29.94 7.64 -13.18
N ALA A 790 -31.12 8.15 -13.52
CA ALA A 790 -32.16 7.40 -14.23
C ALA A 790 -31.65 6.97 -15.60
N THR A 791 -31.67 5.66 -15.84
CA THR A 791 -31.33 5.08 -17.14
C THR A 791 -32.54 4.37 -17.70
N ARG A 792 -32.59 4.24 -19.02
CA ARG A 792 -33.60 3.43 -19.72
C ARG A 792 -33.77 2.02 -19.11
N GLU A 793 -32.67 1.40 -18.70
CA GLU A 793 -32.66 0.11 -17.99
C GLU A 793 -33.45 0.12 -16.66
N GLN A 794 -33.43 1.23 -15.91
CA GLN A 794 -34.22 1.36 -14.68
C GLN A 794 -35.71 1.54 -14.98
N VAL A 795 -36.04 2.27 -16.05
CA VAL A 795 -37.43 2.39 -16.53
C VAL A 795 -37.96 1.00 -16.93
N LYS A 796 -37.15 0.19 -17.62
CA LYS A 796 -37.47 -1.21 -17.90
C LYS A 796 -37.72 -2.03 -16.63
N GLN A 797 -36.95 -1.83 -15.57
CA GLN A 797 -37.19 -2.56 -14.30
C GLN A 797 -38.48 -2.14 -13.60
N LEU A 798 -38.90 -0.88 -13.77
CA LEU A 798 -40.15 -0.35 -13.21
C LEU A 798 -41.38 -0.86 -13.98
N GLY A 799 -41.37 -0.73 -15.31
CA GLY A 799 -42.52 -1.02 -16.19
C GLY A 799 -42.47 -2.38 -16.90
N GLY A 800 -41.28 -2.81 -17.34
CA GLY A 800 -41.05 -4.01 -18.15
C GLY A 800 -40.81 -5.29 -17.35
N MET A 801 -39.56 -5.64 -17.07
CA MET A 801 -39.20 -6.78 -16.21
C MET A 801 -37.81 -6.56 -15.62
N LYS A 802 -37.52 -7.19 -14.47
CA LYS A 802 -36.19 -7.12 -13.86
C LYS A 802 -35.15 -7.96 -14.60
N GLY A 803 -35.52 -9.14 -15.09
CA GLY A 803 -34.63 -9.98 -15.91
C GLY A 803 -33.76 -10.97 -15.13
N LEU A 804 -32.63 -11.34 -15.71
CA LEU A 804 -31.69 -12.33 -15.16
C LEU A 804 -30.84 -11.72 -14.03
N VAL A 805 -30.59 -12.52 -12.99
CA VAL A 805 -29.77 -12.14 -11.82
C VAL A 805 -28.65 -13.14 -11.58
N TYR A 806 -27.56 -12.70 -10.95
CA TYR A 806 -26.47 -13.59 -10.52
C TYR A 806 -26.79 -14.30 -9.21
N ASP A 807 -26.45 -15.59 -9.15
CA ASP A 807 -26.41 -16.39 -7.93
C ASP A 807 -25.19 -16.04 -7.06
N LEU A 808 -25.17 -16.54 -5.82
CA LEU A 808 -24.06 -16.35 -4.88
C LEU A 808 -22.73 -16.90 -5.42
N THR A 809 -22.77 -17.92 -6.29
CA THR A 809 -21.60 -18.48 -6.98
C THR A 809 -21.11 -17.60 -8.14
N GLY A 810 -21.89 -16.63 -8.60
CA GLY A 810 -21.57 -15.76 -9.74
C GLY A 810 -22.06 -16.30 -11.09
N ASN A 811 -22.76 -17.43 -11.09
CA ASN A 811 -23.46 -17.90 -12.27
C ASN A 811 -24.77 -17.14 -12.45
N ILE A 812 -25.24 -17.04 -13.68
CA ILE A 812 -26.54 -16.47 -14.00
C ILE A 812 -27.63 -17.46 -13.61
N ALA A 813 -28.61 -17.03 -12.82
CA ALA A 813 -29.75 -17.86 -12.45
C ALA A 813 -30.53 -18.31 -13.69
N GLU A 814 -30.87 -19.61 -13.78
CA GLU A 814 -31.64 -20.16 -14.91
C GLU A 814 -33.07 -19.57 -14.98
N LEU A 815 -33.61 -19.12 -13.84
CA LEU A 815 -34.94 -18.52 -13.73
C LEU A 815 -34.82 -16.99 -13.60
N PRO A 816 -35.33 -16.21 -14.56
CA PRO A 816 -35.36 -14.76 -14.45
C PRO A 816 -36.45 -14.29 -13.49
N ILE A 817 -36.34 -13.04 -13.07
CA ILE A 817 -37.41 -12.30 -12.40
C ILE A 817 -38.30 -11.70 -13.50
N LYS A 818 -39.49 -12.28 -13.68
CA LYS A 818 -40.45 -11.90 -14.73
C LYS A 818 -41.25 -10.68 -14.31
N SER A 819 -41.45 -10.52 -13.00
CA SER A 819 -42.15 -9.38 -12.41
C SER A 819 -41.36 -8.07 -12.55
N ASN A 820 -42.04 -6.95 -12.37
CA ASN A 820 -41.48 -5.60 -12.35
C ASN A 820 -41.77 -4.94 -10.98
N PHE A 821 -41.13 -3.80 -10.71
CA PHE A 821 -41.35 -3.13 -9.42
C PHE A 821 -42.75 -2.51 -9.29
N ARG A 822 -43.37 -2.07 -10.40
CA ARG A 822 -44.75 -1.55 -10.37
C ARG A 822 -45.79 -2.62 -10.05
N GLY A 823 -45.64 -3.83 -10.60
CA GLY A 823 -46.55 -4.97 -10.37
C GLY A 823 -46.29 -5.75 -9.09
N GLY A 824 -45.16 -5.49 -8.41
CA GLY A 824 -44.72 -6.23 -7.24
C GLY A 824 -44.00 -7.52 -7.58
N LEU A 825 -43.13 -7.98 -6.67
CA LEU A 825 -42.34 -9.21 -6.82
C LEU A 825 -42.96 -10.33 -5.99
N SER A 826 -42.97 -11.56 -6.53
CA SER A 826 -43.33 -12.72 -5.72
C SER A 826 -42.28 -13.00 -4.63
N GLY A 827 -42.64 -13.72 -3.56
CA GLY A 827 -41.71 -14.02 -2.47
C GLY A 827 -40.43 -14.73 -2.92
N ILE A 828 -40.52 -15.62 -3.91
CA ILE A 828 -39.37 -16.33 -4.49
C ILE A 828 -38.49 -15.37 -5.32
N GLU A 829 -39.10 -14.55 -6.19
CA GLU A 829 -38.37 -13.57 -7.00
C GLU A 829 -37.68 -12.49 -6.15
N TYR A 830 -38.34 -12.06 -5.08
CA TYR A 830 -37.75 -11.13 -4.13
C TYR A 830 -36.55 -11.77 -3.43
N PHE A 831 -36.68 -13.03 -3.01
CA PHE A 831 -35.60 -13.75 -2.34
C PHE A 831 -34.38 -13.97 -3.24
N THR A 832 -34.57 -14.35 -4.50
CA THR A 832 -33.47 -14.49 -5.48
C THR A 832 -32.82 -13.14 -5.76
N GLY A 833 -33.63 -12.09 -5.98
CA GLY A 833 -33.15 -10.73 -6.17
C GLY A 833 -32.38 -10.19 -4.97
N ALA A 834 -32.81 -10.49 -3.74
CA ALA A 834 -32.17 -10.04 -2.51
C ALA A 834 -30.80 -10.70 -2.30
N ARG A 835 -30.64 -11.97 -2.66
CA ARG A 835 -29.33 -12.66 -2.62
C ARG A 835 -28.34 -12.04 -3.61
N ALA A 836 -28.78 -11.76 -4.83
CA ALA A 836 -27.96 -11.10 -5.85
C ALA A 836 -27.52 -9.70 -5.39
N ALA A 837 -28.46 -8.91 -4.87
CA ALA A 837 -28.18 -7.58 -4.35
C ALA A 837 -27.17 -7.61 -3.18
N ARG A 838 -27.34 -8.53 -2.22
CA ARG A 838 -26.40 -8.70 -1.09
C ARG A 838 -24.99 -9.03 -1.56
N LYS A 839 -24.84 -9.91 -2.56
CA LYS A 839 -23.54 -10.23 -3.12
C LYS A 839 -22.89 -9.00 -3.77
N SER A 840 -23.65 -8.23 -4.56
CA SER A 840 -23.12 -6.99 -5.16
C SER A 840 -22.64 -6.00 -4.09
N LEU A 841 -23.38 -5.84 -2.98
CA LEU A 841 -22.97 -5.01 -1.84
C LEU A 841 -21.64 -5.50 -1.23
N ALA A 842 -21.51 -6.81 -1.01
CA ALA A 842 -20.29 -7.40 -0.44
C ALA A 842 -19.09 -7.27 -1.39
N ASP A 843 -19.28 -7.56 -2.68
CA ASP A 843 -18.24 -7.47 -3.70
C ASP A 843 -17.77 -6.03 -3.87
N THR A 844 -18.67 -5.05 -3.80
CA THR A 844 -18.34 -3.61 -3.85
C THR A 844 -17.39 -3.25 -2.70
N ALA A 845 -17.68 -3.70 -1.48
CA ALA A 845 -16.84 -3.42 -0.31
C ALA A 845 -15.45 -4.09 -0.41
N LEU A 846 -15.38 -5.33 -0.91
CA LEU A 846 -14.12 -6.06 -1.10
C LEU A 846 -13.28 -5.45 -2.22
N LYS A 847 -13.85 -5.24 -3.41
CA LYS A 847 -13.15 -4.73 -4.59
C LYS A 847 -12.65 -3.28 -4.42
N THR A 848 -13.32 -2.48 -3.61
CA THR A 848 -12.86 -1.11 -3.27
C THR A 848 -11.50 -1.15 -2.55
N ALA A 849 -11.26 -2.15 -1.68
CA ALA A 849 -10.00 -2.28 -0.97
C ALA A 849 -8.83 -2.64 -1.92
N ASP A 850 -9.10 -3.48 -2.92
CA ASP A 850 -8.11 -3.87 -3.93
C ASP A 850 -7.76 -2.71 -4.87
N SER A 851 -8.76 -1.93 -5.30
CA SER A 851 -8.57 -0.74 -6.13
C SER A 851 -7.72 0.32 -5.41
N GLY A 852 -8.00 0.56 -4.12
CA GLY A 852 -7.18 1.45 -3.29
C GLY A 852 -5.76 0.92 -3.07
N TYR A 853 -5.58 -0.40 -2.96
CA TYR A 853 -4.25 -1.01 -2.86
C TYR A 853 -3.44 -0.90 -4.16
N LEU A 854 -4.08 -1.09 -5.32
CA LEU A 854 -3.46 -0.87 -6.62
C LEU A 854 -3.03 0.59 -6.79
N THR A 855 -3.94 1.53 -6.50
CA THR A 855 -3.64 2.97 -6.56
C THR A 855 -2.42 3.31 -5.71
N ARG A 856 -2.34 2.77 -4.48
CA ARG A 856 -1.18 2.97 -3.61
C ARG A 856 0.11 2.41 -4.23
N LYS A 857 0.07 1.21 -4.81
CA LYS A 857 1.25 0.65 -5.50
C LYS A 857 1.70 1.50 -6.68
N LEU A 858 0.76 2.03 -7.46
CA LEU A 858 1.06 2.92 -8.57
C LEU A 858 1.72 4.22 -8.07
N VAL A 859 1.19 4.81 -6.99
CA VAL A 859 1.82 5.98 -6.35
C VAL A 859 3.21 5.63 -5.84
N ASP A 860 3.39 4.52 -5.11
CA ASP A 860 4.68 4.10 -4.55
C ASP A 860 5.76 3.92 -5.64
N VAL A 861 5.38 3.50 -6.85
CA VAL A 861 6.31 3.34 -7.99
C VAL A 861 6.55 4.65 -8.73
N ALA A 862 5.53 5.50 -8.86
CA ALA A 862 5.58 6.69 -9.72
C ALA A 862 5.86 8.00 -8.98
N GLN A 863 5.89 8.02 -7.64
CA GLN A 863 5.99 9.26 -6.85
C GLN A 863 7.22 10.10 -7.17
N GLU A 864 8.35 9.48 -7.53
CA GLU A 864 9.60 10.17 -7.87
C GLU A 864 9.63 10.76 -9.30
N LEU A 865 8.62 10.47 -10.13
CA LEU A 865 8.52 10.99 -11.49
C LEU A 865 7.99 12.42 -11.50
N LEU A 866 8.93 13.36 -11.58
CA LEU A 866 8.71 14.80 -11.71
C LEU A 866 9.12 15.31 -13.10
N ILE A 867 8.63 16.49 -13.47
CA ILE A 867 9.16 17.23 -14.63
C ILE A 867 10.40 18.00 -14.19
N VAL A 868 11.57 17.69 -14.73
CA VAL A 868 12.86 18.23 -14.25
C VAL A 868 13.49 19.24 -15.21
N GLY A 869 13.11 19.24 -16.48
CA GLY A 869 13.65 20.17 -17.47
C GLY A 869 12.75 20.30 -18.70
N GLU A 870 13.08 21.25 -19.59
CA GLU A 870 12.25 21.56 -20.74
C GLU A 870 12.31 20.51 -21.86
N ASP A 871 13.53 20.11 -22.25
CA ASP A 871 13.76 19.23 -23.38
C ASP A 871 14.98 18.33 -23.14
N CYS A 872 14.85 17.02 -23.36
CA CYS A 872 15.97 16.08 -23.32
C CYS A 872 16.68 15.90 -24.68
N GLY A 873 16.14 16.47 -25.76
CA GLY A 873 16.71 16.32 -27.12
C GLY A 873 16.51 14.96 -27.78
N ALA A 874 15.79 14.02 -27.13
CA ALA A 874 15.61 12.66 -27.63
C ALA A 874 15.15 12.59 -29.09
N SER A 875 15.85 11.78 -29.88
CA SER A 875 15.55 11.53 -31.30
C SER A 875 14.54 10.41 -31.51
N ILE A 876 14.35 9.57 -30.49
CA ILE A 876 13.48 8.40 -30.53
C ILE A 876 12.02 8.84 -30.34
N ALA A 877 11.19 8.55 -31.33
CA ALA A 877 9.77 8.86 -31.36
C ALA A 877 8.93 7.58 -31.37
N ILE A 878 7.68 7.68 -30.90
CA ILE A 878 6.70 6.60 -30.98
C ILE A 878 5.75 6.89 -32.15
N PRO A 879 5.66 6.00 -33.15
CA PRO A 879 4.66 6.13 -34.21
C PRO A 879 3.28 5.71 -33.71
N ILE A 880 2.29 6.60 -33.85
CA ILE A 880 0.88 6.30 -33.61
C ILE A 880 0.20 6.05 -34.96
N GLU A 881 -0.20 4.80 -35.19
CA GLU A 881 -0.90 4.38 -36.40
C GLU A 881 -2.42 4.50 -36.27
N ARG A 882 -3.08 4.90 -37.36
CA ARG A 882 -4.55 4.99 -37.47
C ARG A 882 -5.24 3.63 -37.47
N LYS A 883 -4.57 2.56 -37.92
CA LYS A 883 -5.14 1.20 -38.03
C LYS A 883 -5.38 0.52 -36.67
N GLN A 884 -4.68 0.92 -35.62
CA GLN A 884 -4.92 0.42 -34.27
C GLN A 884 -6.28 0.93 -33.77
N LYS A 885 -7.32 0.11 -33.96
CA LYS A 885 -8.65 0.36 -33.39
C LYS A 885 -8.59 0.18 -31.87
N VAL A 886 -8.46 1.29 -31.16
CA VAL A 886 -8.76 1.35 -29.74
C VAL A 886 -10.25 1.60 -29.61
N ALA A 887 -10.96 0.74 -28.88
CA ALA A 887 -12.37 0.99 -28.59
C ALA A 887 -12.49 2.33 -27.84
N LEU A 888 -13.38 3.21 -28.30
CA LEU A 888 -13.80 4.47 -27.66
C LEU A 888 -12.97 5.75 -27.91
N ALA A 889 -11.89 5.75 -28.70
CA ALA A 889 -11.11 6.96 -28.98
C ALA A 889 -10.86 7.19 -30.48
N SER A 890 -11.03 8.44 -30.93
CA SER A 890 -10.68 8.87 -32.29
C SER A 890 -9.16 8.91 -32.51
N TYR A 891 -8.72 9.10 -33.75
CA TYR A 891 -7.29 9.22 -34.03
C TYR A 891 -6.73 10.53 -33.44
N GLY A 892 -7.46 11.64 -33.58
CA GLY A 892 -7.14 12.94 -33.00
C GLY A 892 -7.07 12.93 -31.47
N ASP A 893 -8.01 12.26 -30.78
CA ASP A 893 -8.02 12.16 -29.32
C ASP A 893 -6.75 11.48 -28.76
N ARG A 894 -6.15 10.55 -29.51
CA ARG A 894 -4.92 9.84 -29.07
C ARG A 894 -3.68 10.72 -29.13
N VAL A 895 -3.65 11.68 -30.05
CA VAL A 895 -2.49 12.55 -30.30
C VAL A 895 -2.66 13.92 -29.65
N TYR A 896 -3.87 14.27 -29.23
CA TYR A 896 -4.17 15.51 -28.50
C TYR A 896 -3.24 15.72 -27.29
N GLY A 897 -2.70 16.94 -27.16
CA GLY A 897 -1.82 17.33 -26.06
C GLY A 897 -0.40 16.76 -26.14
N ARG A 898 -0.06 16.02 -27.20
CA ARG A 898 1.30 15.49 -27.43
C ARG A 898 2.17 16.45 -28.23
N VAL A 899 3.48 16.30 -28.07
CA VAL A 899 4.48 17.06 -28.82
C VAL A 899 4.99 16.21 -29.97
N VAL A 900 5.07 16.83 -31.14
CA VAL A 900 5.44 16.20 -32.40
C VAL A 900 6.95 16.01 -32.49
N ALA A 901 7.39 14.82 -32.94
CA ALA A 901 8.81 14.52 -33.14
C ALA A 901 9.32 14.83 -34.56
N LYS A 902 8.46 14.72 -35.57
CA LYS A 902 8.73 15.06 -36.98
C LYS A 902 7.62 15.93 -37.56
N ASP A 903 7.97 16.91 -38.40
CA ASP A 903 7.02 17.82 -39.04
C ASP A 903 5.81 17.07 -39.64
N ILE A 904 4.60 17.50 -39.27
CA ILE A 904 3.35 16.98 -39.83
C ILE A 904 3.00 17.83 -41.05
N LYS A 905 2.86 17.18 -42.21
CA LYS A 905 2.48 17.83 -43.48
C LYS A 905 1.19 17.24 -44.02
N ILE A 906 0.25 18.10 -44.41
CA ILE A 906 -0.96 17.74 -45.17
C ILE A 906 -0.85 18.44 -46.53
N ASP A 907 -0.92 17.70 -47.62
CA ASP A 907 -0.88 18.22 -49.01
C ASP A 907 0.24 19.24 -49.27
N GLY A 908 1.43 18.99 -48.72
CA GLY A 908 2.61 19.84 -48.87
C GLY A 908 2.69 21.06 -47.93
N LYS A 909 1.62 21.38 -47.18
CA LYS A 909 1.63 22.42 -46.14
C LYS A 909 1.97 21.83 -44.77
N THR A 910 2.95 22.42 -44.09
CA THR A 910 3.37 22.04 -42.74
C THR A 910 2.36 22.53 -41.72
N LEU A 911 1.66 21.61 -41.05
CA LEU A 911 0.62 21.91 -40.07
C LEU A 911 1.21 22.13 -38.68
N VAL A 912 2.18 21.29 -38.29
CA VAL A 912 2.95 21.44 -37.04
C VAL A 912 4.42 21.17 -37.30
N LYS A 913 5.29 22.08 -36.86
CA LYS A 913 6.75 21.90 -36.89
C LYS A 913 7.20 20.95 -35.77
N LYS A 914 8.36 20.31 -35.94
CA LYS A 914 9.03 19.52 -34.90
C LYS A 914 9.09 20.27 -33.58
N GLY A 915 8.66 19.61 -32.51
CA GLY A 915 8.58 20.20 -31.17
C GLY A 915 7.34 21.04 -30.91
N GLY A 916 6.43 21.18 -31.89
CA GLY A 916 5.13 21.81 -31.70
C GLY A 916 4.14 20.92 -30.95
N LEU A 917 3.24 21.57 -30.21
CA LEU A 917 2.16 20.94 -29.45
C LEU A 917 0.93 20.73 -30.34
N ILE A 918 0.26 19.58 -30.19
CA ILE A 918 -1.01 19.31 -30.85
C ILE A 918 -2.16 19.86 -30.01
N THR A 919 -2.75 20.97 -30.46
CA THR A 919 -3.97 21.55 -29.89
C THR A 919 -5.22 20.82 -30.39
N ARG A 920 -6.39 21.16 -29.85
CA ARG A 920 -7.66 20.51 -30.23
C ARG A 920 -8.01 20.76 -31.69
N GLU A 921 -7.84 22.00 -32.16
CA GLU A 921 -8.08 22.39 -33.56
C GLU A 921 -7.20 21.58 -34.53
N ILE A 922 -5.93 21.38 -34.15
CA ILE A 922 -4.99 20.56 -34.92
C ILE A 922 -5.41 19.09 -34.90
N ALA A 923 -5.87 18.58 -33.76
CA ALA A 923 -6.34 17.20 -33.64
C ALA A 923 -7.58 16.93 -34.51
N ASP A 924 -8.53 17.87 -34.57
CA ASP A 924 -9.73 17.77 -35.41
C ASP A 924 -9.35 17.81 -36.90
N GLN A 925 -8.38 18.66 -37.28
CA GLN A 925 -7.82 18.66 -38.65
C GLN A 925 -7.14 17.33 -38.99
N ILE A 926 -6.41 16.73 -38.04
CA ILE A 926 -5.78 15.41 -38.21
C ILE A 926 -6.84 14.32 -38.43
N ASP A 927 -7.97 14.36 -37.72
CA ASP A 927 -9.06 13.40 -37.91
C ASP A 927 -9.70 13.50 -39.31
N THR A 928 -9.85 14.72 -39.83
CA THR A 928 -10.35 14.96 -41.21
C THR A 928 -9.33 14.65 -42.29
N SER A 929 -8.06 14.48 -41.95
CA SER A 929 -6.97 14.24 -42.90
C SER A 929 -6.77 12.76 -43.24
N ASP A 930 -6.03 12.48 -44.30
CA ASP A 930 -5.62 11.13 -44.72
C ASP A 930 -4.32 10.64 -44.04
N LEU A 931 -3.84 11.33 -42.99
CA LEU A 931 -2.64 10.93 -42.27
C LEU A 931 -2.80 9.54 -41.64
N THR A 932 -1.81 8.67 -41.87
CA THR A 932 -1.83 7.27 -41.42
C THR A 932 -0.97 7.04 -40.18
N VAL A 933 0.14 7.76 -40.05
CA VAL A 933 1.12 7.63 -38.96
C VAL A 933 1.61 9.01 -38.52
N ILE A 934 1.61 9.25 -37.21
CA ILE A 934 2.19 10.45 -36.59
C ILE A 934 3.23 10.02 -35.56
N GLU A 935 4.42 10.58 -35.66
CA GLU A 935 5.50 10.34 -34.70
C GLU A 935 5.47 11.39 -33.59
N ILE A 936 5.23 10.93 -32.36
CA ILE A 936 5.18 11.78 -31.17
C ILE A 936 6.34 11.51 -30.22
N ARG A 937 6.62 12.49 -29.38
CA ARG A 937 7.46 12.31 -28.20
C ARG A 937 6.64 11.68 -27.08
N SER A 938 7.30 10.85 -26.27
CA SER A 938 6.67 10.11 -25.18
C SER A 938 7.55 10.11 -23.94
N PRO A 939 6.97 10.01 -22.73
CA PRO A 939 7.74 9.77 -21.52
C PRO A 939 8.62 8.52 -21.59
N LEU A 940 8.20 7.50 -22.35
CA LEU A 940 8.94 6.24 -22.51
C LEU A 940 10.26 6.40 -23.29
N THR A 941 10.34 7.41 -24.16
CA THR A 941 11.53 7.68 -25.00
C THR A 941 12.36 8.84 -24.46
N CYS A 942 12.06 9.31 -23.25
CA CYS A 942 12.78 10.41 -22.64
C CYS A 942 14.18 9.96 -22.18
N GLU A 943 15.22 10.66 -22.64
CA GLU A 943 16.62 10.36 -22.32
C GLU A 943 17.12 11.01 -21.01
N ASN A 944 16.24 11.63 -20.23
CA ASN A 944 16.62 12.17 -18.92
C ASN A 944 16.92 11.04 -17.92
N ASN A 945 18.04 11.17 -17.19
CA ASN A 945 18.45 10.20 -16.16
C ASN A 945 17.48 10.17 -14.97
N VAL A 946 16.90 11.32 -14.61
CA VAL A 946 15.97 11.47 -13.47
C VAL A 946 14.79 12.33 -13.91
N GLY A 947 13.57 11.81 -13.71
CA GLY A 947 12.35 12.47 -14.12
C GLY A 947 12.16 12.55 -15.64
N ILE A 948 11.18 13.35 -16.07
CA ILE A 948 10.77 13.45 -17.48
C ILE A 948 10.90 14.90 -17.97
N CYS A 949 11.15 15.07 -19.26
CA CYS A 949 11.21 16.38 -19.89
C CYS A 949 9.81 16.93 -20.20
N ARG A 950 9.62 18.26 -20.11
CA ARG A 950 8.34 18.95 -20.38
C ARG A 950 7.79 18.60 -21.76
N LYS A 951 8.63 18.64 -22.80
CA LYS A 951 8.22 18.28 -24.17
C LYS A 951 7.93 16.80 -24.38
N CYS A 952 8.48 15.91 -23.56
CA CYS A 952 8.28 14.47 -23.64
C CYS A 952 6.94 14.08 -23.01
N TYR A 953 6.54 14.81 -21.97
CA TYR A 953 5.22 14.68 -21.34
C TYR A 953 4.13 15.32 -22.20
N GLY A 954 4.31 16.59 -22.55
CA GLY A 954 3.36 17.39 -23.33
C GLY A 954 2.49 18.30 -22.46
N LEU A 955 1.20 18.35 -22.81
CA LEU A 955 0.18 19.15 -22.15
C LEU A 955 -0.16 18.60 -20.77
N ASP A 956 -0.27 19.47 -19.76
CA ASP A 956 -1.04 19.16 -18.57
C ASP A 956 -2.53 19.32 -18.91
N VAL A 957 -3.22 18.20 -18.85
CA VAL A 957 -4.61 18.06 -19.28
C VAL A 957 -5.56 18.87 -18.39
N ALA A 958 -5.19 19.13 -17.13
CA ALA A 958 -6.01 19.87 -16.19
C ALA A 958 -5.92 21.39 -16.37
N SER A 959 -4.77 21.92 -16.75
CA SER A 959 -4.55 23.35 -17.01
C SER A 959 -4.72 23.72 -18.49
N ARG A 960 -4.72 22.73 -19.40
CA ARG A 960 -4.63 22.92 -20.85
C ARG A 960 -3.40 23.72 -21.30
N LEU A 961 -2.38 23.79 -20.45
CA LEU A 961 -1.10 24.41 -20.74
C LEU A 961 -0.01 23.35 -20.76
N MET A 962 1.15 23.69 -21.31
CA MET A 962 2.32 22.82 -21.23
C MET A 962 2.72 22.63 -19.76
N ALA A 963 2.90 21.38 -19.33
CA ALA A 963 3.10 21.04 -17.92
C ALA A 963 4.29 21.79 -17.28
N GLU A 964 4.16 22.17 -16.01
CA GLU A 964 5.17 22.99 -15.33
C GLU A 964 6.34 22.17 -14.77
N ILE A 965 7.51 22.81 -14.67
CA ILE A 965 8.69 22.19 -14.06
C ILE A 965 8.42 21.98 -12.57
N GLY A 966 8.69 20.78 -12.08
CA GLY A 966 8.41 20.35 -10.71
C GLY A 966 7.04 19.68 -10.52
N SER A 967 6.19 19.62 -11.55
CA SER A 967 4.89 18.96 -11.43
C SER A 967 5.02 17.45 -11.16
N PRO A 968 4.28 16.89 -10.17
CA PRO A 968 4.34 15.49 -9.79
C PRO A 968 3.47 14.62 -10.70
N ILE A 969 3.85 14.51 -11.97
CA ILE A 969 3.10 13.79 -13.01
C ILE A 969 2.89 12.31 -12.71
N GLY A 970 3.82 11.66 -12.01
CA GLY A 970 3.66 10.25 -11.64
C GLY A 970 2.54 10.00 -10.63
N VAL A 971 2.37 10.90 -9.66
CA VAL A 971 1.26 10.83 -8.69
C VAL A 971 -0.08 11.10 -9.39
N ILE A 972 -0.12 12.10 -10.28
CA ILE A 972 -1.31 12.41 -11.09
C ILE A 972 -1.69 11.21 -11.93
N ALA A 973 -0.75 10.59 -12.66
CA ALA A 973 -1.01 9.41 -13.47
C ALA A 973 -1.53 8.23 -12.63
N ALA A 974 -0.94 7.97 -11.45
CA ALA A 974 -1.40 6.92 -10.56
C ALA A 974 -2.83 7.14 -10.05
N GLN A 975 -3.18 8.37 -9.69
CA GLN A 975 -4.55 8.74 -9.28
C GLN A 975 -5.54 8.61 -10.45
N SER A 976 -5.17 9.11 -11.62
CA SER A 976 -6.00 9.07 -12.84
C SER A 976 -6.30 7.63 -13.30
N ILE A 977 -5.44 6.67 -13.01
CA ILE A 977 -5.70 5.24 -13.25
C ILE A 977 -6.52 4.62 -12.10
N GLY A 978 -6.24 5.01 -10.87
CA GLY A 978 -6.85 4.45 -9.66
C GLY A 978 -8.31 4.84 -9.43
N GLU A 979 -8.68 6.10 -9.72
CA GLU A 979 -10.05 6.60 -9.54
C GLU A 979 -11.06 5.82 -10.41
N PRO A 980 -10.90 5.69 -11.74
CA PRO A 980 -11.84 4.92 -12.56
C PRO A 980 -11.94 3.47 -12.14
N GLY A 981 -10.83 2.83 -11.74
CA GLY A 981 -10.84 1.47 -11.22
C GLY A 981 -11.75 1.33 -10.00
N THR A 982 -11.67 2.29 -9.07
CA THR A 982 -12.54 2.33 -7.90
C THR A 982 -14.00 2.62 -8.29
N GLN A 983 -14.24 3.53 -9.23
CA GLN A 983 -15.59 3.85 -9.71
C GLN A 983 -16.25 2.68 -10.46
N LEU A 984 -15.51 1.89 -11.24
CA LEU A 984 -16.02 0.68 -11.89
C LEU A 984 -16.55 -0.31 -10.84
N THR A 985 -15.82 -0.48 -9.74
CA THR A 985 -16.25 -1.33 -8.62
C THR A 985 -17.44 -0.76 -7.85
N LEU A 986 -17.62 0.57 -7.80
CA LEU A 986 -18.79 1.20 -7.20
C LEU A 986 -20.01 1.15 -8.14
N ARG A 987 -19.83 1.18 -9.47
CA ARG A 987 -20.93 1.13 -10.44
C ARG A 987 -21.65 -0.23 -10.43
N THR A 988 -20.98 -1.32 -10.05
CA THR A 988 -21.63 -2.64 -9.86
C THR A 988 -22.69 -2.63 -8.73
N PHE A 989 -22.63 -1.67 -7.80
CA PHE A 989 -23.67 -1.45 -6.79
C PHE A 989 -25.02 -1.11 -7.44
N HIS A 990 -25.01 -0.25 -8.45
CA HIS A 990 -26.22 0.25 -9.10
C HIS A 990 -26.84 -0.75 -10.09
N THR A 991 -26.07 -1.72 -10.57
CA THR A 991 -26.55 -2.76 -11.48
C THR A 991 -27.23 -3.92 -10.76
N GLY A 992 -27.13 -4.00 -9.43
CA GLY A 992 -27.90 -4.96 -8.62
C GLY A 992 -27.66 -6.43 -8.96
N GLY A 993 -26.55 -6.76 -9.63
CA GLY A 993 -26.22 -8.12 -10.08
C GLY A 993 -26.99 -8.58 -11.32
N ILE A 994 -27.34 -7.66 -12.22
CA ILE A 994 -27.93 -7.97 -13.54
C ILE A 994 -26.83 -8.26 -14.57
N VAL A 995 -27.10 -9.23 -15.44
CA VAL A 995 -26.18 -9.71 -16.48
C VAL A 995 -26.14 -8.75 -17.66
N GLY A 996 -24.93 -8.47 -18.19
CA GLY A 996 -24.76 -7.81 -19.50
C GLY A 996 -24.29 -6.35 -19.46
N LYS A 997 -23.80 -5.84 -18.33
CA LYS A 997 -23.29 -4.46 -18.18
C LYS A 997 -21.89 -4.35 -17.55
N ASP A 998 -21.30 -5.47 -17.15
CA ASP A 998 -19.95 -5.54 -16.60
C ASP A 998 -18.87 -5.52 -17.70
#